data_AF-A0A962E992-F1
#
_entry.id   AF-A0A962E992-F1
#
_cell.length_a   1.000
_cell.length_b   1.000
_cell.length_c   1.000
_cell.angle_alpha   90.00
_cell.angle_beta   90.00
_cell.angle_gamma   90.00
#
_symmetry.space_group_name_H-M   'P 1'
#
loop_
_entity.id
_entity.type
_entity.pdbx_description
1 polymer ?
#
loop_
_entity_poly.entity_id
_entity_poly.type
_entity_poly.pdbx_seq_one_letter_code
_entity_poly.pdbx_strand_id
1 'polypeptide(L)'
;MSSQSQPYRLRSWSRQCLMSAAAALVAIAGTVSSSSLHAAKRVDKPQIDELYVVDCLLPGQVRQLGGNFTYLSARRPIKTTARDCEIRGGEYVAFDRANYATALKTWLPAAQSGDADAMNTVGEIYEQGLGLEPDYELAAQWFKKAAEKGHSSAMINLGTMYEAGRGVPQDSTVAMNWYRKASGLTTGKLELVTEEEEARRRAQEQENIELRNQVGRLKGELDQARSQLNERKAALESSKAQLEQARSQLTKLERESAEGKAAMQRLTQLETEVSQREQAVRSSETNTDQLLAQLGIDASQRGPAPEGTAPRIDVISPKLKTTRAGVLAAPLFGSMPSYQVIGRVYPAGQISSLKVNNVDLFAKVDPDGIFTADISLPAAETPVRIEAVTADGTEVSETFMITQQSNAPALAKRVTSKIFQRRMRKDLGNFHAVVIGNNAYSNGFAPLNTAANDAQEVGKVLRTRYGYQVTVIQNATKLDMVSKLSELSTELKADDNLLIYYAGHGQIDAKNKGYWIPVDGSVDDPSSWVSTEIINDFIGAMEAKHVLVIADSCYSGILSGSAIRPIPADAAEQDLLFVSRVKARTVLTSGGLQPVLDEGGNGHSVFAQAFLTALNQNDTLVEGYRLYQDVAQLVTQRSMVLGLPQTPQYTALKHVGHEGSEFFFIPKEA
;
A
#
# COMPACT_ATOMS: atom_id res chain seq x y z
N MET A 1 -7.32 57.37 -40.82
CA MET A 1 -6.90 57.94 -39.53
C MET A 1 -5.60 57.24 -39.17
N SER A 2 -4.47 57.72 -39.69
CA SER A 2 -3.50 58.63 -39.04
C SER A 2 -2.80 57.96 -37.85
N SER A 3 -1.47 57.86 -37.73
CA SER A 3 -0.35 58.64 -38.31
C SER A 3 0.97 57.85 -38.12
N GLN A 4 1.86 57.80 -39.13
CA GLN A 4 3.14 58.56 -39.26
C GLN A 4 4.36 57.92 -38.56
N SER A 5 5.38 57.46 -39.31
CA SER A 5 6.57 58.19 -39.85
C SER A 5 7.68 58.34 -38.78
N GLN A 6 8.99 58.15 -38.96
CA GLN A 6 9.94 58.16 -40.08
C GLN A 6 11.24 57.38 -39.71
N PRO A 7 12.14 57.09 -40.68
CA PRO A 7 13.50 56.53 -40.51
C PRO A 7 14.61 57.61 -40.54
N TYR A 8 15.92 57.30 -40.36
CA TYR A 8 17.12 57.96 -40.95
C TYR A 8 18.43 57.33 -40.35
N ARG A 9 19.33 56.70 -41.15
CA ARG A 9 20.69 57.15 -41.64
C ARG A 9 21.79 57.25 -40.55
N LEU A 10 23.12 57.06 -40.74
CA LEU A 10 24.07 56.96 -41.87
C LEU A 10 25.50 56.63 -41.32
N ARG A 11 26.40 56.17 -42.23
CA ARG A 11 27.88 56.36 -42.31
C ARG A 11 28.79 55.58 -41.32
N SER A 12 29.77 54.74 -41.67
CA SER A 12 30.72 54.55 -42.81
C SER A 12 32.12 55.16 -42.62
N TRP A 13 33.15 54.34 -42.97
CA TRP A 13 34.56 54.65 -43.34
C TRP A 13 35.62 54.50 -42.23
N SER A 14 36.86 54.04 -42.46
CA SER A 14 37.51 53.34 -43.57
C SER A 14 38.94 52.92 -43.18
N ARG A 15 39.41 51.86 -43.85
CA ARG A 15 40.73 51.19 -43.93
C ARG A 15 42.03 52.02 -44.01
N GLN A 16 43.09 51.34 -43.50
CA GLN A 16 44.46 51.11 -44.03
C GLN A 16 45.51 52.24 -44.10
N CYS A 17 46.70 51.96 -43.53
CA CYS A 17 48.02 51.82 -44.22
C CYS A 17 49.21 51.84 -43.22
N LEU A 18 50.10 50.84 -43.29
CA LEU A 18 51.54 50.91 -43.67
C LEU A 18 52.53 51.34 -42.56
N MET A 19 53.48 50.47 -42.18
CA MET A 19 54.91 50.58 -42.52
C MET A 19 55.79 49.55 -41.80
N SER A 20 56.88 49.24 -42.50
CA SER A 20 57.91 48.20 -42.41
C SER A 20 59.12 48.51 -41.51
N ALA A 21 59.85 47.46 -41.10
CA ALA A 21 61.33 47.31 -40.98
C ALA A 21 61.66 46.30 -39.84
N ALA A 22 62.75 45.52 -39.78
CA ALA A 22 63.74 44.96 -40.70
C ALA A 22 64.71 44.11 -39.82
N ALA A 23 65.19 42.95 -40.31
CA ALA A 23 66.44 42.21 -39.95
C ALA A 23 66.65 41.79 -38.46
N ALA A 24 67.31 40.70 -38.05
CA ALA A 24 68.48 39.99 -38.56
C ALA A 24 68.74 38.65 -37.78
N LEU A 25 69.30 37.65 -38.49
CA LEU A 25 70.26 36.58 -38.11
C LEU A 25 69.97 35.62 -36.90
N VAL A 26 69.80 34.30 -37.06
CA VAL A 26 70.70 33.17 -37.50
C VAL A 26 71.31 32.39 -36.31
N ALA A 27 71.14 31.05 -36.39
CA ALA A 27 72.03 29.96 -35.94
C ALA A 27 71.93 29.30 -34.52
N ILE A 28 71.65 27.98 -34.60
CA ILE A 28 72.33 26.82 -33.95
C ILE A 28 71.77 26.26 -32.61
N ALA A 29 71.29 25.01 -32.76
CA ALA A 29 71.41 23.81 -31.91
C ALA A 29 71.28 23.87 -30.37
N GLY A 30 70.30 23.10 -29.88
CA GLY A 30 70.51 22.06 -28.85
C GLY A 30 70.69 22.52 -27.40
N THR A 31 69.68 22.30 -26.56
CA THR A 31 69.65 21.28 -25.46
C THR A 31 68.50 21.55 -24.50
N VAL A 32 68.04 20.44 -23.91
CA VAL A 32 66.89 20.28 -23.01
C VAL A 32 66.97 21.18 -21.78
N SER A 33 65.85 21.81 -21.41
CA SER A 33 65.49 21.96 -20.00
C SER A 33 63.98 22.01 -19.83
N SER A 34 63.53 21.08 -19.01
CA SER A 34 62.19 20.89 -18.48
C SER A 34 61.67 22.11 -17.73
N SER A 35 60.43 22.50 -18.01
CA SER A 35 59.56 23.15 -17.04
C SER A 35 58.11 22.77 -17.31
N SER A 36 57.74 21.57 -16.86
CA SER A 36 56.37 21.29 -16.45
C SER A 36 56.06 22.13 -15.22
N LEU A 37 55.00 22.93 -15.25
CA LEU A 37 54.16 23.12 -14.06
C LEU A 37 52.76 23.60 -14.45
N HIS A 38 51.85 22.62 -14.41
CA HIS A 38 50.52 22.71 -13.81
C HIS A 38 49.52 23.70 -14.44
N ALA A 39 48.99 23.33 -15.61
CA ALA A 39 47.59 23.60 -15.89
C ALA A 39 46.75 22.77 -14.91
N ALA A 40 46.18 23.41 -13.89
CA ALA A 40 45.22 22.80 -13.00
C ALA A 40 44.10 22.16 -13.84
N LYS A 41 44.03 20.82 -13.82
CA LYS A 41 42.94 20.04 -14.40
C LYS A 41 41.65 20.57 -13.79
N ARG A 42 40.77 21.14 -14.61
CA ARG A 42 39.35 21.24 -14.24
C ARG A 42 38.91 19.82 -13.90
N VAL A 43 38.42 19.63 -12.67
CA VAL A 43 37.73 18.40 -12.32
C VAL A 43 36.38 18.50 -13.01
N ASP A 44 36.28 17.94 -14.22
CA ASP A 44 35.00 17.75 -14.87
C ASP A 44 34.11 16.92 -13.93
N LYS A 45 32.83 17.30 -13.80
CA LYS A 45 31.87 16.50 -13.05
C LYS A 45 31.85 15.09 -13.65
N PRO A 46 31.94 14.02 -12.84
CA PRO A 46 31.91 12.66 -13.38
C PRO A 46 30.61 12.46 -14.17
N GLN A 47 30.72 11.84 -15.35
CA GLN A 47 29.53 11.42 -16.08
C GLN A 47 28.80 10.37 -15.22
N ILE A 48 27.47 10.41 -15.16
CA ILE A 48 26.67 9.52 -14.29
C ILE A 48 27.00 8.05 -14.56
N ASP A 49 27.28 7.71 -15.82
CA ASP A 49 27.61 6.35 -16.23
C ASP A 49 28.89 5.80 -15.58
N GLU A 50 29.87 6.67 -15.30
CA GLU A 50 31.11 6.30 -14.60
C GLU A 50 30.87 5.90 -13.14
N LEU A 51 29.72 6.29 -12.57
CA LEU A 51 29.36 6.03 -11.18
C LEU A 51 28.65 4.68 -11.00
N TYR A 52 28.12 4.08 -12.07
CA TYR A 52 27.39 2.81 -11.97
C TYR A 52 28.31 1.65 -11.62
N VAL A 53 27.77 0.70 -10.85
CA VAL A 53 28.45 -0.55 -10.53
C VAL A 53 28.46 -1.46 -11.76
N VAL A 54 29.63 -2.02 -12.05
CA VAL A 54 29.88 -2.92 -13.17
C VAL A 54 30.57 -4.20 -12.67
N ASP A 55 30.38 -5.28 -13.42
CA ASP A 55 31.21 -6.48 -13.27
C ASP A 55 32.59 -6.20 -13.87
N CYS A 56 33.56 -5.93 -13.01
CA CYS A 56 34.91 -5.56 -13.37
C CYS A 56 35.85 -6.76 -13.29
N LEU A 57 36.54 -7.06 -14.39
CA LEU A 57 37.58 -8.08 -14.45
C LEU A 57 38.96 -7.43 -14.34
N LEU A 58 39.55 -7.49 -13.16
CA LEU A 58 40.89 -6.92 -12.95
C LEU A 58 41.98 -7.74 -13.62
N PRO A 59 43.02 -7.09 -14.16
CA PRO A 59 44.16 -7.78 -14.76
C PRO A 59 44.92 -8.60 -13.70
N GLY A 60 45.57 -9.67 -14.17
CA GLY A 60 46.48 -10.45 -13.34
C GLY A 60 47.64 -9.58 -12.86
N GLN A 61 48.00 -9.71 -11.58
CA GLN A 61 49.16 -9.04 -11.01
C GLN A 61 50.38 -9.96 -11.07
N VAL A 62 51.54 -9.43 -11.47
CA VAL A 62 52.82 -10.13 -11.33
C VAL A 62 53.15 -10.19 -9.84
N ARG A 63 53.26 -11.39 -9.30
CA ARG A 63 53.55 -11.66 -7.89
C ARG A 63 54.88 -12.36 -7.76
N GLN A 64 55.61 -12.02 -6.70
CA GLN A 64 56.89 -12.66 -6.37
C GLN A 64 56.68 -13.66 -5.23
N LEU A 65 57.16 -14.88 -5.42
CA LEU A 65 57.19 -15.93 -4.41
C LEU A 65 58.66 -16.17 -4.01
N GLY A 66 59.02 -15.76 -2.80
CA GLY A 66 60.42 -15.77 -2.36
C GLY A 66 61.29 -14.77 -3.13
N GLY A 67 62.59 -15.00 -3.22
CA GLY A 67 63.51 -14.08 -3.91
C GLY A 67 63.54 -14.22 -5.43
N ASN A 68 63.21 -15.39 -5.98
CA ASN A 68 63.65 -15.76 -7.34
C ASN A 68 62.53 -16.19 -8.30
N PHE A 69 61.26 -16.27 -7.85
CA PHE A 69 60.17 -16.73 -8.70
C PHE A 69 59.10 -15.66 -8.82
N THR A 70 58.78 -15.27 -10.05
CA THR A 70 57.63 -14.39 -10.36
C THR A 70 56.59 -15.16 -11.16
N TYR A 71 55.32 -14.93 -10.87
CA TYR A 71 54.20 -15.52 -11.60
C TYR A 71 53.10 -14.49 -11.82
N LEU A 72 52.33 -14.66 -12.90
CA LEU A 72 51.14 -13.86 -13.15
C LEU A 72 49.94 -14.50 -12.44
N SER A 73 49.32 -13.77 -11.51
CA SER A 73 48.08 -14.22 -10.88
C SER A 73 46.92 -14.23 -11.88
N ALA A 74 45.91 -15.06 -11.63
CA ALA A 74 44.68 -15.07 -12.42
C ALA A 74 43.98 -13.71 -12.35
N ARG A 75 43.27 -13.34 -13.42
CA ARG A 75 42.37 -12.19 -13.41
C ARG A 75 41.32 -12.37 -12.32
N ARG A 76 40.95 -11.27 -11.65
CA ARG A 76 40.03 -11.32 -10.50
C ARG A 76 38.75 -10.56 -10.83
N PRO A 77 37.59 -11.25 -10.91
CA PRO A 77 36.31 -10.57 -11.02
C PRO A 77 35.96 -9.89 -9.70
N ILE A 78 35.49 -8.65 -9.77
CA ILE A 78 34.97 -7.87 -8.65
C ILE A 78 33.76 -7.07 -9.12
N LYS A 79 32.86 -6.70 -8.20
CA LYS A 79 31.87 -5.65 -8.44
C LYS A 79 32.40 -4.34 -7.89
N THR A 80 32.46 -3.31 -8.73
CA THR A 80 32.91 -1.96 -8.36
C THR A 80 32.36 -0.94 -9.35
N THR A 81 32.52 0.36 -9.12
CA THR A 81 32.07 1.38 -10.07
C THR A 81 32.89 1.35 -11.36
N ALA A 82 32.29 1.76 -12.49
CA ALA A 82 32.98 1.85 -13.77
C ALA A 82 34.27 2.67 -13.65
N ARG A 83 34.21 3.81 -12.95
CA ARG A 83 35.38 4.65 -12.66
C ARG A 83 36.47 3.93 -11.86
N ASP A 84 36.12 3.18 -10.81
CA ASP A 84 37.11 2.43 -10.04
C ASP A 84 37.72 1.30 -10.89
N CYS A 85 36.92 0.64 -11.72
CA CYS A 85 37.41 -0.36 -12.64
C CYS A 85 38.44 0.23 -13.61
N GLU A 86 38.16 1.38 -14.21
CA GLU A 86 39.08 2.10 -15.10
C GLU A 86 40.39 2.48 -14.41
N ILE A 87 40.30 3.07 -13.21
CA ILE A 87 41.48 3.48 -12.42
C ILE A 87 42.38 2.28 -12.13
N ARG A 88 41.80 1.10 -11.93
CA ARG A 88 42.52 -0.14 -11.61
C ARG A 88 42.93 -0.93 -12.85
N GLY A 89 42.68 -0.39 -14.06
CA GLY A 89 43.00 -1.02 -15.34
C GLY A 89 42.19 -2.29 -15.61
N GLY A 90 41.00 -2.40 -15.01
CA GLY A 90 40.09 -3.52 -15.20
C GLY A 90 39.34 -3.45 -16.53
N GLU A 91 38.93 -4.62 -17.00
CA GLU A 91 38.04 -4.78 -18.14
C GLU A 91 36.61 -4.86 -17.64
N TYR A 92 35.74 -4.00 -18.15
CA TYR A 92 34.30 -4.05 -17.88
C TYR A 92 33.54 -3.76 -19.16
N VAL A 93 32.26 -4.08 -19.16
CA VAL A 93 31.37 -3.80 -20.29
C VAL A 93 31.07 -2.29 -20.27
N ALA A 94 31.88 -1.51 -20.99
CA ALA A 94 31.73 -0.05 -21.09
C ALA A 94 30.41 0.38 -21.77
N PHE A 95 29.88 -0.49 -22.63
CA PHE A 95 28.57 -0.35 -23.24
C PHE A 95 27.92 -1.72 -23.17
N ASP A 96 26.85 -1.88 -22.40
CA ASP A 96 26.06 -3.10 -22.47
C ASP A 96 25.49 -3.21 -23.89
N ARG A 97 26.02 -4.18 -24.64
CA ARG A 97 25.62 -4.47 -26.03
C ARG A 97 24.27 -5.20 -26.09
N ALA A 98 23.61 -5.42 -24.96
CA ALA A 98 22.21 -5.85 -24.89
C ALA A 98 21.24 -4.70 -25.19
N ASN A 99 21.41 -4.05 -26.34
CA ASN A 99 20.36 -3.24 -26.95
C ASN A 99 19.75 -4.07 -28.08
N TYR A 100 18.43 -4.20 -28.10
CA TYR A 100 17.70 -4.94 -29.11
C TYR A 100 17.95 -4.46 -30.54
N ALA A 101 18.39 -3.21 -30.74
CA ALA A 101 18.85 -2.68 -32.03
C ALA A 101 20.03 -3.47 -32.63
N THR A 102 20.99 -3.88 -31.79
CA THR A 102 22.13 -4.69 -32.25
C THR A 102 21.74 -6.14 -32.43
N ALA A 103 20.88 -6.68 -31.55
CA ALA A 103 20.32 -8.02 -31.68
C ALA A 103 19.52 -8.17 -32.99
N LEU A 104 18.73 -7.14 -33.35
CA LEU A 104 17.95 -7.11 -34.58
C LEU A 104 18.84 -7.28 -35.82
N LYS A 105 20.02 -6.64 -35.86
CA LYS A 105 20.95 -6.77 -36.99
C LYS A 105 21.43 -8.20 -37.21
N THR A 106 21.55 -8.99 -36.15
CA THR A 106 22.00 -10.39 -36.20
C THR A 106 20.85 -11.36 -36.48
N TRP A 107 19.69 -11.17 -35.83
CA TRP A 107 18.56 -12.09 -35.95
C TRP A 107 17.70 -11.84 -37.20
N LEU A 108 17.65 -10.62 -37.72
CA LEU A 108 16.81 -10.27 -38.87
C LEU A 108 17.19 -11.05 -40.15
N PRO A 109 18.47 -11.25 -40.53
CA PRO A 109 18.82 -12.09 -41.67
C PRO A 109 18.38 -13.55 -41.50
N ALA A 110 18.49 -14.12 -40.30
CA ALA A 110 18.06 -15.49 -40.01
C ALA A 110 16.52 -15.63 -40.06
N ALA A 111 15.81 -14.65 -39.48
CA ALA A 111 14.36 -14.57 -39.56
C ALA A 111 13.86 -14.41 -41.01
N GLN A 112 14.54 -13.60 -41.82
CA GLN A 112 14.25 -13.44 -43.26
C GLN A 112 14.55 -14.73 -44.05
N SER A 113 15.52 -15.53 -43.60
CA SER A 113 15.87 -16.81 -44.20
C SER A 113 14.93 -17.96 -43.82
N GLY A 114 13.93 -17.71 -42.97
CA GLY A 114 12.88 -18.69 -42.67
C GLY A 114 13.02 -19.42 -41.33
N ASP A 115 13.97 -19.05 -40.49
CA ASP A 115 14.20 -19.63 -39.16
C ASP A 115 13.12 -19.16 -38.15
N ALA A 116 12.37 -20.11 -37.57
CA ALA A 116 11.23 -19.82 -36.71
C ALA A 116 11.64 -19.27 -35.33
N ASP A 117 12.78 -19.72 -34.78
CA ASP A 117 13.32 -19.24 -33.50
C ASP A 117 13.81 -17.79 -33.66
N ALA A 118 14.47 -17.52 -34.79
CA ALA A 118 14.90 -16.16 -35.14
C ALA A 118 13.70 -15.24 -35.39
N MET A 119 12.64 -15.70 -36.06
CA MET A 119 11.40 -14.93 -36.23
C MET A 119 10.74 -14.58 -34.90
N ASN A 120 10.68 -15.51 -33.95
CA ASN A 120 10.16 -15.25 -32.60
C ASN A 120 11.01 -14.19 -31.88
N THR A 121 12.33 -14.34 -31.94
CA THR A 121 13.28 -13.40 -31.32
C THR A 121 13.17 -11.99 -31.92
N VAL A 122 12.99 -11.87 -33.24
CA VAL A 122 12.74 -10.57 -33.90
C VAL A 122 11.40 -9.97 -33.49
N GLY A 123 10.36 -10.80 -33.30
CA GLY A 123 9.09 -10.34 -32.76
C GLY A 123 9.22 -9.76 -31.35
N GLU A 124 9.94 -10.43 -30.45
CA GLU A 124 10.21 -9.97 -29.09
C GLU A 124 11.02 -8.66 -29.08
N ILE A 125 11.97 -8.51 -30.00
CA ILE A 125 12.75 -7.27 -30.17
C ILE A 125 11.82 -6.09 -30.49
N TYR A 126 10.92 -6.24 -31.47
CA TYR A 126 9.99 -5.17 -31.85
C TYR A 126 8.93 -4.91 -30.79
N GLU A 127 8.53 -5.93 -30.02
CA GLU A 127 7.60 -5.77 -28.89
C GLU A 127 8.23 -4.98 -27.73
N GLN A 128 9.50 -5.22 -27.41
CA GLN A 128 10.12 -4.70 -26.18
C GLN A 128 10.75 -3.31 -26.30
N GLY A 129 11.15 -2.87 -27.51
CA GLY A 129 11.64 -1.50 -27.77
C GLY A 129 12.72 -0.94 -26.85
N LEU A 130 13.55 -1.78 -26.21
CA LEU A 130 14.67 -1.30 -25.39
C LEU A 130 15.84 -0.91 -26.30
N GLY A 131 15.80 0.36 -26.75
CA GLY A 131 16.78 1.00 -27.64
C GLY A 131 16.31 1.31 -29.07
N LEU A 132 15.04 1.03 -29.38
CA LEU A 132 14.26 1.42 -30.57
C LEU A 132 12.82 1.67 -30.13
N GLU A 133 12.04 2.52 -30.81
CA GLU A 133 10.59 2.62 -30.52
C GLU A 133 9.91 1.25 -30.71
N PRO A 134 9.10 0.75 -29.75
CA PRO A 134 8.31 -0.48 -29.92
C PRO A 134 7.40 -0.41 -31.15
N ASP A 135 7.38 -1.47 -31.95
CA ASP A 135 6.48 -1.62 -33.11
C ASP A 135 5.66 -2.91 -32.95
N TYR A 136 4.50 -2.76 -32.32
CA TYR A 136 3.62 -3.88 -32.00
C TYR A 136 3.01 -4.53 -33.25
N GLU A 137 2.77 -3.77 -34.32
CA GLU A 137 2.22 -4.33 -35.57
C GLU A 137 3.26 -5.24 -36.22
N LEU A 138 4.52 -4.80 -36.28
CA LEU A 138 5.61 -5.59 -36.83
C LEU A 138 5.94 -6.80 -35.96
N ALA A 139 5.89 -6.65 -34.64
CA ALA A 139 6.02 -7.76 -33.69
C ALA A 139 4.96 -8.85 -33.94
N ALA A 140 3.68 -8.47 -34.06
CA ALA A 140 2.60 -9.40 -34.34
C ALA A 140 2.77 -10.13 -35.69
N GLN A 141 3.26 -9.43 -36.72
CA GLN A 141 3.57 -10.05 -38.00
C GLN A 141 4.68 -11.10 -37.91
N TRP A 142 5.74 -10.84 -37.14
CA TRP A 142 6.83 -11.79 -36.95
C TRP A 142 6.41 -12.99 -36.10
N PHE A 143 5.66 -12.77 -35.02
CA PHE A 143 5.07 -13.86 -34.24
C PHE A 143 4.14 -14.72 -35.07
N LYS A 144 3.31 -14.13 -35.93
CA LYS A 144 2.43 -14.88 -36.85
C LYS A 144 3.23 -15.77 -37.81
N LYS A 145 4.30 -15.26 -38.42
CA LYS A 145 5.17 -16.06 -39.31
C LYS A 145 5.83 -17.24 -38.58
N ALA A 146 6.30 -17.02 -37.36
CA ALA A 146 6.88 -18.08 -36.52
C ALA A 146 5.82 -19.11 -36.08
N ALA A 147 4.62 -18.65 -35.70
CA ALA A 147 3.50 -19.49 -35.31
C ALA A 147 3.00 -20.37 -36.47
N GLU A 148 2.94 -19.85 -37.69
CA GLU A 148 2.59 -20.61 -38.90
C GLU A 148 3.60 -21.73 -39.21
N LYS A 149 4.85 -21.59 -38.74
CA LYS A 149 5.90 -22.61 -38.81
C LYS A 149 5.87 -23.60 -37.64
N GLY A 150 4.90 -23.50 -36.73
CA GLY A 150 4.75 -24.41 -35.61
C GLY A 150 5.52 -24.01 -34.35
N HIS A 151 6.07 -22.79 -34.25
CA HIS A 151 6.82 -22.36 -33.07
C HIS A 151 5.89 -22.03 -31.90
N SER A 152 5.92 -22.86 -30.85
CA SER A 152 4.98 -22.79 -29.72
C SER A 152 5.06 -21.47 -28.94
N SER A 153 6.25 -20.94 -28.67
CA SER A 153 6.37 -19.65 -27.94
C SER A 153 5.83 -18.47 -28.76
N ALA A 154 5.94 -18.54 -30.09
CA ALA A 154 5.39 -17.49 -30.95
C ALA A 154 3.86 -17.53 -31.00
N MET A 155 3.26 -18.73 -30.90
CA MET A 155 1.81 -18.87 -30.74
C MET A 155 1.34 -18.25 -29.42
N ILE A 156 2.09 -18.43 -28.33
CA ILE A 156 1.79 -17.81 -27.03
C ILE A 156 1.92 -16.29 -27.14
N ASN A 157 3.04 -15.78 -27.64
CA ASN A 157 3.27 -14.35 -27.80
C ASN A 157 2.19 -13.70 -28.68
N LEU A 158 1.81 -14.33 -29.80
CA LEU A 158 0.71 -13.85 -30.64
C LEU A 158 -0.64 -13.89 -29.92
N GLY A 159 -0.90 -14.93 -29.12
CA GLY A 159 -2.09 -14.99 -28.28
C GLY A 159 -2.18 -13.80 -27.31
N THR A 160 -1.07 -13.45 -26.68
CA THR A 160 -0.98 -12.31 -25.75
C THR A 160 -1.19 -10.97 -26.46
N MET A 161 -0.73 -10.84 -27.70
CA MET A 161 -0.97 -9.65 -28.52
C MET A 161 -2.47 -9.47 -28.83
N TYR A 162 -3.19 -10.56 -29.13
CA TYR A 162 -4.64 -10.55 -29.33
C TYR A 162 -5.42 -10.32 -28.03
N GLU A 163 -4.94 -10.82 -26.89
CA GLU A 163 -5.56 -10.57 -25.58
C GLU A 163 -5.45 -9.10 -25.15
N ALA A 164 -4.27 -8.51 -25.37
CA ALA A 164 -3.97 -7.12 -24.99
C ALA A 164 -4.33 -6.08 -26.07
N GLY A 165 -4.73 -6.49 -27.28
CA GLY A 165 -5.02 -5.59 -28.39
C GLY A 165 -3.80 -4.79 -28.89
N ARG A 166 -2.58 -5.34 -28.76
CA ARG A 166 -1.33 -4.66 -29.13
C ARG A 166 -0.92 -5.04 -30.55
N GLY A 167 -0.92 -4.09 -31.48
CA GLY A 167 -0.55 -4.34 -32.89
C GLY A 167 -1.52 -5.23 -33.67
N VAL A 168 -2.58 -5.71 -33.03
CA VAL A 168 -3.72 -6.45 -33.60
C VAL A 168 -5.01 -6.07 -32.86
N PRO A 169 -6.19 -6.19 -33.49
CA PRO A 169 -7.46 -5.98 -32.80
C PRO A 169 -7.60 -6.93 -31.62
N GLN A 170 -8.07 -6.43 -30.47
CA GLN A 170 -8.29 -7.24 -29.28
C GLN A 170 -9.34 -8.32 -29.56
N ASP A 171 -8.98 -9.58 -29.37
CA ASP A 171 -9.86 -10.73 -29.56
C ASP A 171 -9.42 -11.91 -28.68
N SER A 172 -10.10 -12.08 -27.54
CA SER A 172 -9.85 -13.15 -26.57
C SER A 172 -10.13 -14.56 -27.12
N THR A 173 -11.01 -14.68 -28.13
CA THR A 173 -11.31 -15.97 -28.77
C THR A 173 -10.15 -16.39 -29.66
N VAL A 174 -9.57 -15.45 -30.41
CA VAL A 174 -8.38 -15.70 -31.22
C VAL A 174 -7.16 -15.98 -30.33
N ALA A 175 -6.98 -15.24 -29.23
CA ALA A 175 -5.92 -15.48 -28.25
C ALA A 175 -5.97 -16.92 -27.70
N MET A 176 -7.14 -17.35 -27.21
CA MET A 176 -7.35 -18.70 -26.68
C MET A 176 -7.10 -19.79 -27.73
N ASN A 177 -7.47 -19.55 -28.99
CA ASN A 177 -7.19 -20.48 -30.08
C ASN A 177 -5.68 -20.66 -30.30
N TRP A 178 -4.89 -19.60 -30.17
CA TRP A 178 -3.43 -19.69 -30.26
C TRP A 178 -2.80 -20.37 -29.05
N TYR A 179 -3.25 -20.08 -27.82
CA TYR A 179 -2.78 -20.80 -26.62
C TYR A 179 -3.12 -22.30 -26.65
N ARG A 180 -4.30 -22.64 -27.16
CA ARG A 180 -4.71 -24.03 -27.37
C ARG A 180 -3.83 -24.73 -28.41
N LYS A 181 -3.51 -24.06 -29.52
CA LYS A 181 -2.57 -24.60 -30.51
C LYS A 181 -1.17 -24.78 -29.92
N ALA A 182 -0.67 -23.83 -29.14
CA ALA A 182 0.64 -23.90 -28.51
C ALA A 182 0.77 -25.07 -27.52
N SER A 183 -0.30 -25.38 -26.79
CA SER A 183 -0.35 -26.47 -25.80
C SER A 183 -0.56 -27.87 -26.40
N GLY A 184 -0.86 -27.98 -27.70
CA GLY A 184 -1.14 -29.26 -28.36
C GLY A 184 -2.44 -29.94 -27.91
N LEU A 185 -3.27 -29.26 -27.11
CA LEU A 185 -4.52 -29.79 -26.59
C LEU A 185 -5.61 -29.73 -27.68
N THR A 186 -6.03 -30.89 -28.18
CA THR A 186 -7.10 -30.98 -29.19
C THR A 186 -8.50 -31.15 -28.57
N THR A 187 -8.60 -31.48 -27.28
CA THR A 187 -9.88 -31.70 -26.60
C THR A 187 -9.82 -31.25 -25.14
N GLY A 188 -10.55 -30.18 -24.81
CA GLY A 188 -10.71 -29.72 -23.43
C GLY A 188 -11.32 -28.32 -23.39
N LYS A 189 -12.54 -28.20 -22.85
CA LYS A 189 -13.18 -26.91 -22.54
C LYS A 189 -12.36 -26.21 -21.46
N LEU A 190 -11.60 -25.18 -21.86
CA LEU A 190 -11.12 -24.15 -20.95
C LEU A 190 -12.29 -23.21 -20.67
N GLU A 191 -12.62 -23.01 -19.39
CA GLU A 191 -13.65 -22.08 -18.95
C GLU A 191 -12.98 -20.75 -18.56
N LEU A 192 -13.53 -19.66 -19.08
CA LEU A 192 -12.94 -18.33 -19.06
C LEU A 192 -13.62 -17.52 -17.94
N VAL A 193 -12.88 -17.15 -16.90
CA VAL A 193 -13.35 -16.18 -15.89
C VAL A 193 -13.01 -14.80 -16.42
N THR A 194 -14.03 -14.04 -16.84
CA THR A 194 -13.88 -12.74 -17.51
C THR A 194 -13.79 -11.60 -16.50
N GLU A 195 -13.23 -10.46 -16.91
CA GLU A 195 -13.27 -9.20 -16.14
C GLU A 195 -14.70 -8.79 -15.73
N GLU A 196 -15.72 -9.20 -16.49
CA GLU A 196 -17.13 -9.02 -16.13
C GLU A 196 -17.53 -9.77 -14.85
N GLU A 197 -16.94 -10.92 -14.55
CA GLU A 197 -17.24 -11.68 -13.32
C GLU A 197 -16.59 -11.04 -12.09
N GLU A 198 -15.39 -10.47 -12.24
CA GLU A 198 -14.78 -9.63 -11.19
C GLU A 198 -15.51 -8.30 -11.01
N ALA A 199 -15.91 -7.66 -12.11
CA ALA A 199 -16.71 -6.44 -12.07
C ALA A 199 -18.07 -6.69 -11.40
N ARG A 200 -18.72 -7.83 -11.68
CA ARG A 200 -19.94 -8.27 -10.98
C ARG A 200 -19.73 -8.41 -9.48
N ARG A 201 -18.60 -8.98 -9.04
CA ARG A 201 -18.27 -9.10 -7.60
C ARG A 201 -18.06 -7.75 -6.92
N ARG A 202 -17.35 -6.82 -7.59
CA ARG A 202 -17.14 -5.46 -7.07
C ARG A 202 -18.44 -4.66 -7.02
N ALA A 203 -19.26 -4.77 -8.06
CA ALA A 203 -20.59 -4.15 -8.10
C ALA A 203 -21.49 -4.68 -6.96
N GLN A 204 -21.44 -5.99 -6.69
CA GLN A 204 -22.20 -6.60 -5.61
C GLN A 204 -21.72 -6.16 -4.21
N GLU A 205 -20.43 -5.89 -4.04
CA GLU A 205 -19.88 -5.35 -2.79
C GLU A 205 -20.29 -3.88 -2.58
N GLN A 206 -20.30 -3.10 -3.67
CA GLN A 206 -20.74 -1.70 -3.66
C GLN A 206 -22.25 -1.58 -3.37
N GLU A 207 -23.06 -2.46 -3.96
CA GLU A 207 -24.49 -2.60 -3.66
C GLU A 207 -24.74 -2.93 -2.18
N ASN A 208 -23.92 -3.78 -1.56
CA ASN A 208 -24.03 -4.10 -0.14
C ASN A 208 -23.75 -2.89 0.77
N ILE A 209 -22.85 -1.99 0.38
CA ILE A 209 -22.57 -0.76 1.13
C ILE A 209 -23.74 0.22 1.01
N GLU A 210 -24.30 0.36 -0.19
CA GLU A 210 -25.45 1.23 -0.44
C GLU A 210 -26.69 0.75 0.33
N LEU A 211 -26.97 -0.55 0.32
CA LEU A 211 -28.04 -1.15 1.11
C LEU A 211 -27.87 -0.89 2.62
N ARG A 212 -26.65 -0.94 3.15
CA ARG A 212 -26.39 -0.63 4.57
C ARG A 212 -26.72 0.82 4.91
N ASN A 213 -26.34 1.77 4.05
CA ASN A 213 -26.65 3.18 4.23
C ASN A 213 -28.17 3.43 4.14
N GLN A 214 -28.85 2.77 3.20
CA GLN A 214 -30.30 2.83 3.05
C GLN A 214 -31.03 2.29 4.30
N VAL A 215 -30.60 1.16 4.85
CA VAL A 215 -31.15 0.59 6.08
C VAL A 215 -30.95 1.54 7.26
N GLY A 216 -29.78 2.19 7.37
CA GLY A 216 -29.52 3.19 8.41
C GLY A 216 -30.46 4.39 8.34
N ARG A 217 -30.70 4.92 7.13
CA ARG A 217 -31.63 6.03 6.91
C ARG A 217 -33.07 5.65 7.25
N LEU A 218 -33.54 4.50 6.75
CA LEU A 218 -34.90 4.02 6.98
C LEU A 218 -35.18 3.76 8.48
N LYS A 219 -34.17 3.28 9.23
CA LYS A 219 -34.28 3.16 10.69
C LYS A 219 -34.50 4.51 11.37
N GLY A 220 -33.74 5.53 11.01
CA GLY A 220 -33.92 6.88 11.56
C GLY A 220 -35.29 7.48 11.24
N GLU A 221 -35.79 7.29 10.01
CA GLU A 221 -37.13 7.73 9.60
C GLU A 221 -38.24 6.98 10.35
N LEU A 222 -38.04 5.67 10.58
CA LEU A 222 -38.96 4.84 11.35
C LEU A 222 -39.05 5.28 12.81
N ASP A 223 -37.91 5.57 13.45
CA ASP A 223 -37.87 6.03 14.84
C ASP A 223 -38.61 7.37 15.01
N GLN A 224 -38.42 8.29 14.06
CA GLN A 224 -39.15 9.57 14.04
C GLN A 224 -40.66 9.36 13.84
N ALA A 225 -41.06 8.50 12.89
CA ALA A 225 -42.47 8.19 12.64
C ALA A 225 -43.14 7.53 13.85
N ARG A 226 -42.43 6.65 14.56
CA ARG A 226 -42.90 6.01 15.80
C ARG A 226 -43.11 7.02 16.92
N SER A 227 -42.17 7.95 17.12
CA SER A 227 -42.33 9.01 18.12
C SER A 227 -43.59 9.84 17.86
N GLN A 228 -43.81 10.25 16.60
CA GLN A 228 -45.00 11.01 16.21
C GLN A 228 -46.29 10.21 16.38
N LEU A 229 -46.28 8.91 16.07
CA LEU A 229 -47.44 8.05 16.25
C LEU A 229 -47.83 7.94 17.73
N ASN A 230 -46.85 7.77 18.62
CA ASN A 230 -47.07 7.69 20.06
C ASN A 230 -47.66 9.00 20.61
N GLU A 231 -47.15 10.16 20.19
CA GLU A 231 -47.70 11.46 20.54
C GLU A 231 -49.15 11.62 20.08
N ARG A 232 -49.46 11.22 18.84
CA ARG A 232 -50.83 11.29 18.29
C ARG A 232 -51.79 10.35 19.02
N LYS A 233 -51.35 9.15 19.40
CA LYS A 233 -52.15 8.20 20.20
C LYS A 233 -52.45 8.77 21.58
N ALA A 234 -51.47 9.33 22.28
CA ALA A 234 -51.67 9.96 23.58
C ALA A 234 -52.65 11.16 23.49
N ALA A 235 -52.52 11.98 22.44
CA ALA A 235 -53.42 13.10 22.19
C ALA A 235 -54.85 12.65 21.86
N LEU A 236 -55.02 11.53 21.15
CA LEU A 236 -56.33 10.95 20.85
C LEU A 236 -57.02 10.43 22.13
N GLU A 237 -56.30 9.71 22.99
CA GLU A 237 -56.83 9.23 24.28
C GLU A 237 -57.27 10.40 25.18
N SER A 238 -56.48 11.48 25.22
CA SER A 238 -56.87 12.70 25.94
C SER A 238 -58.17 13.31 25.38
N SER A 239 -58.35 13.36 24.06
CA SER A 239 -59.57 13.89 23.44
C SER A 239 -60.79 13.00 23.67
N LYS A 240 -60.61 11.67 23.66
CA LYS A 240 -61.67 10.70 24.01
C LYS A 240 -62.13 10.86 25.46
N ALA A 241 -61.20 11.05 26.39
CA ALA A 241 -61.53 11.31 27.79
C ALA A 241 -62.33 12.62 27.98
N GLN A 242 -61.95 13.69 27.27
CA GLN A 242 -62.68 14.97 27.29
C GLN A 242 -64.09 14.84 26.69
N LEU A 243 -64.24 14.05 25.62
CA LEU A 243 -65.54 13.77 25.00
C LEU A 243 -66.48 13.03 25.97
N GLU A 244 -65.99 12.00 26.66
CA GLU A 244 -66.76 11.26 27.65
C GLU A 244 -67.13 12.13 28.87
N GLN A 245 -66.22 13.00 29.31
CA GLN A 245 -66.53 13.97 30.36
C GLN A 245 -67.63 14.94 29.91
N ALA A 246 -67.55 15.48 28.70
CA ALA A 246 -68.58 16.37 28.14
C ALA A 246 -69.93 15.67 27.98
N ARG A 247 -69.95 14.40 27.55
CA ARG A 247 -71.15 13.55 27.50
C ARG A 247 -71.79 13.40 28.88
N SER A 248 -70.99 13.13 29.90
CA SER A 248 -71.45 12.98 31.29
C SER A 248 -71.97 14.28 31.93
N GLN A 249 -71.50 15.44 31.47
CA GLN A 249 -71.98 16.75 31.91
C GLN A 249 -73.32 17.08 31.24
N LEU A 250 -73.47 16.77 29.94
CA LEU A 250 -74.70 17.01 29.20
C LEU A 250 -75.88 16.19 29.76
N THR A 251 -75.64 14.99 30.30
CA THR A 251 -76.71 14.18 30.94
C THR A 251 -77.23 14.79 32.24
N LYS A 252 -76.50 15.71 32.87
CA LYS A 252 -76.88 16.42 34.10
C LYS A 252 -77.54 17.78 33.85
N LEU A 253 -77.54 18.24 32.60
CA LEU A 253 -78.07 19.56 32.20
C LEU A 253 -79.38 19.39 31.43
N GLU A 254 -80.31 20.32 31.62
CA GLU A 254 -81.54 20.39 30.82
C GLU A 254 -81.20 20.82 29.39
N ARG A 255 -81.55 19.99 28.40
CA ARG A 255 -81.17 20.18 26.98
C ARG A 255 -81.67 21.50 26.38
N GLU A 256 -82.72 22.09 26.93
CA GLU A 256 -83.33 23.33 26.45
C GLU A 256 -82.73 24.61 27.06
N SER A 257 -81.97 24.46 28.16
CA SER A 257 -81.24 25.56 28.80
C SER A 257 -80.13 26.11 27.90
N ALA A 258 -79.80 27.39 28.04
CA ALA A 258 -78.69 28.03 27.33
C ALA A 258 -77.35 27.28 27.55
N GLU A 259 -77.14 26.76 28.77
CA GLU A 259 -75.96 25.96 29.13
C GLU A 259 -75.98 24.57 28.46
N GLY A 260 -77.16 23.95 28.34
CA GLY A 260 -77.35 22.68 27.63
C GLY A 260 -77.08 22.79 26.12
N LYS A 261 -77.52 23.88 25.49
CA LYS A 261 -77.24 24.16 24.07
C LYS A 261 -75.75 24.41 23.81
N ALA A 262 -75.07 25.14 24.69
CA ALA A 262 -73.62 25.37 24.61
C ALA A 262 -72.82 24.06 24.81
N ALA A 263 -73.23 23.23 25.77
CA ALA A 263 -72.62 21.91 26.00
C ALA A 263 -72.80 20.97 24.79
N MET A 264 -73.96 21.01 24.14
CA MET A 264 -74.25 20.22 22.93
C MET A 264 -73.37 20.65 21.74
N GLN A 265 -73.17 21.96 21.53
CA GLN A 265 -72.26 22.47 20.50
C GLN A 265 -70.80 22.04 20.75
N ARG A 266 -70.33 22.11 22.00
CA ARG A 266 -69.00 21.66 22.40
C ARG A 266 -68.80 20.16 22.19
N LEU A 267 -69.84 19.36 22.42
CA LEU A 267 -69.81 17.92 22.21
C LEU A 267 -69.66 17.58 20.72
N THR A 268 -70.42 18.24 19.84
CA THR A 268 -70.29 18.06 18.39
C THR A 268 -68.90 18.47 17.87
N GLN A 269 -68.31 19.52 18.43
CA GLN A 269 -66.93 19.92 18.13
C GLN A 269 -65.92 18.84 18.55
N LEU A 270 -66.04 18.32 19.78
CA LEU A 270 -65.16 17.25 20.28
C LEU A 270 -65.32 15.93 19.51
N GLU A 271 -66.53 15.57 19.09
CA GLU A 271 -66.77 14.38 18.25
C GLU A 271 -66.08 14.50 16.88
N THR A 272 -66.16 15.69 16.27
CA THR A 272 -65.47 15.98 15.01
C THR A 272 -63.95 15.93 15.19
N GLU A 273 -63.43 16.49 16.29
CA GLU A 273 -62.01 16.48 16.62
C GLU A 273 -61.47 15.07 16.86
N VAL A 274 -62.19 14.24 17.62
CA VAL A 274 -61.84 12.83 17.85
C VAL A 274 -61.80 12.08 16.52
N SER A 275 -62.83 12.22 15.67
CA SER A 275 -62.86 11.57 14.36
C SER A 275 -61.67 11.97 13.48
N GLN A 276 -61.28 13.24 13.47
CA GLN A 276 -60.11 13.71 12.71
C GLN A 276 -58.80 13.14 13.27
N ARG A 277 -58.65 13.10 14.60
CA ARG A 277 -57.47 12.53 15.26
C ARG A 277 -57.37 11.02 15.04
N GLU A 278 -58.49 10.29 15.03
CA GLU A 278 -58.51 8.85 14.70
C GLU A 278 -58.03 8.58 13.27
N GLN A 279 -58.47 9.41 12.32
CA GLN A 279 -58.01 9.30 10.93
C GLN A 279 -56.51 9.63 10.79
N ALA A 280 -56.00 10.59 11.56
CA ALA A 280 -54.58 10.96 11.59
C ALA A 280 -53.68 9.91 12.26
N VAL A 281 -54.19 9.15 13.24
CA VAL A 281 -53.49 8.01 13.82
C VAL A 281 -53.42 6.87 12.80
N ARG A 282 -54.53 6.52 12.14
CA ARG A 282 -54.56 5.47 11.11
C ARG A 282 -53.60 5.75 9.96
N SER A 283 -53.51 6.99 9.48
CA SER A 283 -52.56 7.34 8.42
C SER A 283 -51.10 7.26 8.86
N SER A 284 -50.79 7.63 10.12
CA SER A 284 -49.46 7.44 10.70
C SER A 284 -49.09 5.98 10.91
N GLU A 285 -50.04 5.12 11.25
CA GLU A 285 -49.84 3.66 11.32
C GLU A 285 -49.47 3.11 9.94
N THR A 286 -50.25 3.43 8.90
CA THR A 286 -49.95 3.01 7.51
C THR A 286 -48.57 3.49 7.03
N ASN A 287 -48.14 4.70 7.39
CA ASN A 287 -46.81 5.21 7.04
C ASN A 287 -45.70 4.40 7.72
N THR A 288 -45.90 4.04 9.00
CA THR A 288 -44.95 3.21 9.76
C THR A 288 -44.88 1.79 9.19
N ASP A 289 -45.99 1.26 8.67
CA ASP A 289 -46.07 -0.05 7.98
C ASP A 289 -45.28 -0.06 6.68
N GLN A 290 -45.39 1.02 5.90
CA GLN A 290 -44.65 1.17 4.65
C GLN A 290 -43.14 1.24 4.89
N LEU A 291 -42.69 1.95 5.94
CA LEU A 291 -41.27 2.04 6.30
C LEU A 291 -40.71 0.70 6.79
N LEU A 292 -41.49 -0.07 7.54
CA LEU A 292 -41.08 -1.40 8.00
C LEU A 292 -41.03 -2.45 6.88
N ALA A 293 -41.98 -2.39 5.93
CA ALA A 293 -41.96 -3.23 4.74
C ALA A 293 -40.70 -2.99 3.89
N GLN A 294 -40.23 -1.74 3.79
CA GLN A 294 -38.99 -1.39 3.10
C GLN A 294 -37.72 -1.92 3.79
N LEU A 295 -37.79 -2.25 5.09
CA LEU A 295 -36.71 -2.91 5.85
C LEU A 295 -36.76 -4.45 5.78
N GLY A 296 -37.65 -5.02 4.96
CA GLY A 296 -37.83 -6.48 4.85
C GLY A 296 -38.52 -7.09 6.07
N ILE A 297 -39.11 -6.27 6.94
CA ILE A 297 -39.86 -6.71 8.11
C ILE A 297 -41.33 -6.79 7.70
N ASP A 298 -41.84 -8.01 7.60
CA ASP A 298 -43.24 -8.26 7.25
C ASP A 298 -44.16 -7.74 8.36
N ALA A 299 -45.08 -6.84 7.99
CA ALA A 299 -46.04 -6.22 8.91
C ALA A 299 -46.96 -7.25 9.60
N SER A 300 -47.12 -8.45 9.01
CA SER A 300 -47.85 -9.57 9.62
C SER A 300 -47.16 -10.19 10.84
N GLN A 301 -45.89 -9.83 11.09
CA GLN A 301 -45.11 -10.31 12.24
C GLN A 301 -45.02 -9.28 13.38
N ARG A 302 -45.85 -8.23 13.34
CA ARG A 302 -46.01 -7.30 14.46
C ARG A 302 -46.89 -7.90 15.54
N GLY A 303 -46.50 -7.67 16.79
CA GLY A 303 -47.32 -8.04 17.93
C GLY A 303 -47.31 -9.56 18.23
N PRO A 304 -48.24 -10.02 19.08
CA PRO A 304 -48.28 -11.41 19.53
C PRO A 304 -48.44 -12.36 18.34
N ALA A 305 -47.65 -13.43 18.29
CA ALA A 305 -47.75 -14.43 17.24
C ALA A 305 -49.10 -15.18 17.31
N PRO A 306 -49.56 -15.75 16.19
CA PRO A 306 -50.70 -16.66 16.20
C PRO A 306 -50.55 -17.75 17.26
N GLU A 307 -51.68 -18.17 17.83
CA GLU A 307 -51.73 -19.21 18.86
C GLU A 307 -51.06 -20.51 18.33
N GLY A 308 -50.07 -21.04 19.06
CA GLY A 308 -49.32 -22.24 18.67
C GLY A 308 -47.99 -22.02 17.91
N THR A 309 -47.52 -20.78 17.77
CA THR A 309 -46.23 -20.50 17.12
C THR A 309 -45.05 -20.80 18.05
N ALA A 310 -44.09 -21.62 17.61
CA ALA A 310 -42.92 -21.99 18.42
C ALA A 310 -41.97 -20.79 18.63
N PRO A 311 -41.43 -20.59 19.85
CA PRO A 311 -40.47 -19.53 20.12
C PRO A 311 -39.14 -19.76 19.40
N ARG A 312 -38.53 -18.69 18.87
CA ARG A 312 -37.21 -18.71 18.23
C ARG A 312 -36.42 -17.42 18.47
N ILE A 313 -35.10 -17.54 18.33
CA ILE A 313 -34.14 -16.45 18.42
C ILE A 313 -33.42 -16.33 17.07
N ASP A 314 -33.49 -15.15 16.46
CA ASP A 314 -32.82 -14.85 15.20
C ASP A 314 -31.68 -13.84 15.46
N VAL A 315 -30.43 -14.22 15.18
CA VAL A 315 -29.27 -13.31 15.30
C VAL A 315 -29.14 -12.52 14.00
N ILE A 316 -29.34 -11.20 14.10
CA ILE A 316 -29.32 -10.27 12.96
C ILE A 316 -27.89 -9.77 12.69
N SER A 317 -27.14 -9.49 13.74
CA SER A 317 -25.73 -9.10 13.68
C SER A 317 -24.98 -9.61 14.90
N PRO A 318 -23.81 -10.26 14.75
CA PRO A 318 -23.02 -10.45 13.52
C PRO A 318 -23.55 -11.57 12.61
N LYS A 319 -23.13 -11.60 11.33
CA LYS A 319 -23.44 -12.71 10.42
C LYS A 319 -22.71 -13.97 10.88
N LEU A 320 -23.46 -15.02 11.23
CA LEU A 320 -22.92 -16.29 11.70
C LEU A 320 -22.47 -17.16 10.51
N LYS A 321 -21.34 -17.84 10.67
CA LYS A 321 -20.83 -18.87 9.73
C LYS A 321 -20.65 -20.20 10.45
N THR A 322 -21.01 -21.29 9.79
CA THR A 322 -20.82 -22.64 10.32
C THR A 322 -19.35 -23.07 10.20
N THR A 323 -18.76 -23.51 11.31
CA THR A 323 -17.39 -24.06 11.32
C THR A 323 -17.39 -25.56 11.00
N ARG A 324 -16.20 -26.12 10.69
CA ARG A 324 -16.03 -27.57 10.41
C ARG A 324 -16.45 -28.50 11.56
N ALA A 325 -16.62 -27.96 12.77
CA ALA A 325 -17.09 -28.68 13.96
C ALA A 325 -18.59 -28.46 14.25
N GLY A 326 -19.34 -27.81 13.36
CA GLY A 326 -20.78 -27.53 13.54
C GLY A 326 -21.09 -26.37 14.49
N VAL A 327 -20.08 -25.66 15.01
CA VAL A 327 -20.26 -24.49 15.88
C VAL A 327 -20.46 -23.24 15.02
N LEU A 328 -21.47 -22.42 15.34
CA LEU A 328 -21.69 -21.11 14.73
C LEU A 328 -20.64 -20.11 15.24
N ALA A 329 -19.92 -19.47 14.31
CA ALA A 329 -18.88 -18.51 14.63
C ALA A 329 -19.10 -17.16 13.94
N ALA A 330 -18.72 -16.10 14.65
CA ALA A 330 -18.74 -14.72 14.20
C ALA A 330 -17.30 -14.17 14.18
N PRO A 331 -16.60 -14.23 13.03
CA PRO A 331 -15.24 -13.72 12.93
C PRO A 331 -15.22 -12.19 12.92
N LEU A 332 -14.48 -11.60 13.86
CA LEU A 332 -14.16 -10.18 13.91
C LEU A 332 -12.68 -9.97 13.60
N PHE A 333 -12.39 -8.99 12.74
CA PHE A 333 -11.03 -8.58 12.42
C PHE A 333 -10.56 -7.52 13.43
N GLY A 334 -9.50 -7.82 14.18
CA GLY A 334 -8.95 -6.93 15.20
C GLY A 334 -9.50 -7.18 16.61
N SER A 335 -8.75 -6.73 17.62
CA SER A 335 -9.17 -6.80 19.02
C SER A 335 -9.98 -5.57 19.40
N MET A 336 -11.21 -5.78 19.85
CA MET A 336 -12.10 -4.72 20.35
C MET A 336 -12.54 -5.04 21.79
N PRO A 337 -12.65 -4.05 22.69
CA PRO A 337 -13.02 -4.31 24.09
C PRO A 337 -14.48 -4.78 24.25
N SER A 338 -15.34 -4.45 23.28
CA SER A 338 -16.74 -4.88 23.26
C SER A 338 -17.29 -4.91 21.82
N TYR A 339 -18.40 -5.64 21.61
CA TYR A 339 -19.12 -5.71 20.35
C TYR A 339 -20.63 -5.76 20.59
N GLN A 340 -21.40 -5.02 19.79
CA GLN A 340 -22.85 -4.96 19.90
C GLN A 340 -23.52 -6.06 19.06
N VAL A 341 -24.18 -6.99 19.74
CA VAL A 341 -25.01 -8.04 19.14
C VAL A 341 -26.43 -7.52 18.98
N ILE A 342 -27.01 -7.73 17.81
CA ILE A 342 -28.40 -7.39 17.50
C ILE A 342 -29.13 -8.68 17.18
N GLY A 343 -30.22 -8.94 17.91
CA GLY A 343 -31.04 -10.11 17.72
C GLY A 343 -32.53 -9.79 17.79
N ARG A 344 -33.34 -10.77 17.40
CA ARG A 344 -34.79 -10.72 17.54
C ARG A 344 -35.27 -11.99 18.23
N VAL A 345 -36.21 -11.84 19.15
CA VAL A 345 -36.95 -12.93 19.77
C VAL A 345 -38.37 -12.87 19.28
N TYR A 346 -38.89 -14.02 18.86
CA TYR A 346 -40.26 -14.12 18.36
C TYR A 346 -40.92 -15.37 18.96
N PRO A 347 -42.11 -15.28 19.58
CA PRO A 347 -42.98 -14.10 19.71
C PRO A 347 -42.60 -13.16 20.87
N ALA A 348 -42.54 -11.85 20.63
CA ALA A 348 -42.14 -10.85 21.63
C ALA A 348 -43.09 -10.72 22.83
N GLY A 349 -44.40 -10.91 22.61
CA GLY A 349 -45.41 -10.83 23.67
C GLY A 349 -45.49 -12.05 24.59
N GLN A 350 -44.79 -13.14 24.26
CA GLN A 350 -44.82 -14.39 25.02
C GLN A 350 -43.55 -14.63 25.83
N ILE A 351 -42.54 -13.77 25.70
CA ILE A 351 -41.32 -13.88 26.51
C ILE A 351 -41.53 -13.31 27.90
N SER A 352 -41.05 -14.03 28.89
CA SER A 352 -41.05 -13.67 30.32
C SER A 352 -39.66 -13.25 30.78
N SER A 353 -38.60 -13.68 30.08
CA SER A 353 -37.22 -13.23 30.30
C SER A 353 -36.38 -13.36 29.02
N LEU A 354 -35.38 -12.50 28.90
CA LEU A 354 -34.33 -12.57 27.88
C LEU A 354 -32.98 -12.29 28.53
N LYS A 355 -32.04 -13.23 28.42
CA LYS A 355 -30.67 -13.09 28.92
C LYS A 355 -29.67 -13.26 27.79
N VAL A 356 -28.62 -12.44 27.83
CA VAL A 356 -27.45 -12.62 26.98
C VAL A 356 -26.22 -12.68 27.87
N ASN A 357 -25.50 -13.80 27.88
CA ASN A 357 -24.34 -14.03 28.75
C ASN A 357 -24.61 -13.67 30.23
N ASN A 358 -25.76 -14.11 30.75
CA ASN A 358 -26.29 -13.82 32.10
C ASN A 358 -26.71 -12.36 32.38
N VAL A 359 -26.63 -11.46 31.40
CA VAL A 359 -27.16 -10.09 31.51
C VAL A 359 -28.62 -10.10 31.10
N ASP A 360 -29.50 -9.63 31.97
CA ASP A 360 -30.93 -9.47 31.69
C ASP A 360 -31.15 -8.28 30.75
N LEU A 361 -31.74 -8.55 29.58
CA LEU A 361 -32.07 -7.57 28.57
C LEU A 361 -33.57 -7.45 28.33
N PHE A 362 -34.40 -8.10 29.15
CA PHE A 362 -35.85 -8.10 28.98
C PHE A 362 -36.44 -6.68 28.91
N ALA A 363 -35.93 -5.76 29.75
CA ALA A 363 -36.34 -4.36 29.76
C ALA A 363 -35.86 -3.53 28.55
N LYS A 364 -34.96 -4.08 27.72
CA LYS A 364 -34.39 -3.46 26.51
C LYS A 364 -34.87 -4.12 25.22
N VAL A 365 -35.89 -4.99 25.31
CA VAL A 365 -36.53 -5.60 24.14
C VAL A 365 -37.62 -4.67 23.65
N ASP A 366 -37.54 -4.27 22.39
CA ASP A 366 -38.56 -3.46 21.75
C ASP A 366 -39.85 -4.26 21.54
N PRO A 367 -41.01 -3.61 21.35
CA PRO A 367 -42.31 -4.29 21.17
C PRO A 367 -42.36 -5.32 20.02
N ASP A 368 -41.45 -5.23 19.06
CA ASP A 368 -41.32 -6.17 17.92
C ASP A 368 -40.36 -7.35 18.19
N GLY A 369 -39.82 -7.44 19.41
CA GLY A 369 -38.92 -8.49 19.86
C GLY A 369 -37.45 -8.24 19.57
N ILE A 370 -37.08 -7.05 19.08
CA ILE A 370 -35.69 -6.70 18.77
C ILE A 370 -34.96 -6.30 20.05
N PHE A 371 -33.72 -6.75 20.20
CA PHE A 371 -32.87 -6.37 21.31
C PHE A 371 -31.44 -6.08 20.84
N THR A 372 -30.74 -5.27 21.62
CA THR A 372 -29.32 -4.97 21.46
C THR A 372 -28.57 -5.32 22.74
N ALA A 373 -27.42 -5.97 22.57
CA ALA A 373 -26.60 -6.46 23.67
C ALA A 373 -25.14 -6.04 23.46
N ASP A 374 -24.58 -5.24 24.36
CA ASP A 374 -23.16 -4.91 24.34
C ASP A 374 -22.37 -6.02 25.04
N ILE A 375 -21.62 -6.80 24.26
CA ILE A 375 -20.84 -7.93 24.75
C ILE A 375 -19.41 -7.47 24.98
N SER A 376 -18.92 -7.56 26.22
CA SER A 376 -17.49 -7.39 26.49
C SER A 376 -16.73 -8.59 25.93
N LEU A 377 -15.62 -8.32 25.23
CA LEU A 377 -14.81 -9.35 24.58
C LEU A 377 -13.42 -9.40 25.24
N PRO A 378 -13.29 -10.02 26.43
CA PRO A 378 -12.03 -10.06 27.17
C PRO A 378 -11.00 -11.05 26.58
N ALA A 379 -11.41 -11.93 25.67
CA ALA A 379 -10.59 -13.00 25.11
C ALA A 379 -10.74 -13.10 23.58
N ALA A 380 -9.75 -13.72 22.95
CA ALA A 380 -9.72 -13.97 21.50
C ALA A 380 -10.91 -14.81 21.02
N GLU A 381 -11.47 -15.66 21.86
CA GLU A 381 -12.72 -16.36 21.63
C GLU A 381 -13.65 -16.05 22.80
N THR A 382 -14.78 -15.40 22.53
CA THR A 382 -15.79 -15.08 23.52
C THR A 382 -17.09 -15.79 23.15
N PRO A 383 -17.56 -16.76 23.96
CA PRO A 383 -18.85 -17.40 23.71
C PRO A 383 -19.99 -16.42 24.00
N VAL A 384 -21.01 -16.46 23.14
CA VAL A 384 -22.26 -15.71 23.31
C VAL A 384 -23.40 -16.70 23.37
N ARG A 385 -24.15 -16.66 24.47
CA ARG A 385 -25.35 -17.45 24.70
C ARG A 385 -26.52 -16.50 24.93
N ILE A 386 -27.54 -16.66 24.09
CA ILE A 386 -28.79 -15.90 24.16
C ILE A 386 -29.86 -16.88 24.63
N GLU A 387 -30.56 -16.57 25.71
CA GLU A 387 -31.61 -17.40 26.30
C GLU A 387 -32.89 -16.60 26.45
N ALA A 388 -33.98 -17.12 25.91
CA ALA A 388 -35.32 -16.58 26.10
C ALA A 388 -36.19 -17.63 26.78
N VAL A 389 -36.99 -17.20 27.77
CA VAL A 389 -37.97 -18.07 28.43
C VAL A 389 -39.35 -17.51 28.14
N THR A 390 -40.26 -18.34 27.63
CA THR A 390 -41.65 -17.93 27.39
C THR A 390 -42.51 -18.05 28.65
N ALA A 391 -43.67 -17.41 28.67
CA ALA A 391 -44.59 -17.35 29.81
C ALA A 391 -45.17 -18.72 30.22
N ASP A 392 -45.13 -19.70 29.31
CA ASP A 392 -45.49 -21.11 29.54
C ASP A 392 -44.31 -21.95 30.08
N GLY A 393 -43.13 -21.35 30.28
CA GLY A 393 -41.93 -22.01 30.80
C GLY A 393 -41.05 -22.66 29.73
N THR A 394 -41.34 -22.49 28.43
CA THR A 394 -40.48 -23.03 27.37
C THR A 394 -39.19 -22.21 27.24
N GLU A 395 -38.04 -22.88 27.27
CA GLU A 395 -36.73 -22.24 27.10
C GLU A 395 -36.22 -22.41 25.66
N VAL A 396 -35.75 -21.31 25.06
CA VAL A 396 -35.08 -21.30 23.76
C VAL A 396 -33.72 -20.64 23.92
N SER A 397 -32.68 -21.27 23.39
CA SER A 397 -31.33 -20.73 23.44
C SER A 397 -30.61 -20.82 22.12
N GLU A 398 -29.89 -19.76 21.76
CA GLU A 398 -28.99 -19.70 20.60
C GLU A 398 -27.57 -19.44 21.08
N THR A 399 -26.59 -20.20 20.58
CA THR A 399 -25.19 -20.11 21.02
C THR A 399 -24.24 -19.99 19.84
N PHE A 400 -23.36 -19.01 19.89
CA PHE A 400 -22.32 -18.82 18.90
C PHE A 400 -21.04 -18.28 19.53
N MET A 401 -19.93 -18.34 18.79
CA MET A 401 -18.62 -17.90 19.27
C MET A 401 -18.17 -16.65 18.52
N ILE A 402 -17.88 -15.57 19.25
CA ILE A 402 -17.20 -14.41 18.67
C ILE A 402 -15.70 -14.68 18.70
N THR A 403 -15.07 -14.73 17.54
CA THR A 403 -13.62 -14.93 17.43
C THR A 403 -12.98 -13.61 17.01
N GLN A 404 -12.25 -12.97 17.92
CA GLN A 404 -11.34 -11.88 17.57
C GLN A 404 -10.07 -12.46 16.99
N GLN A 405 -9.77 -12.11 15.74
CA GLN A 405 -8.42 -12.28 15.26
C GLN A 405 -7.53 -11.30 16.02
N SER A 406 -6.77 -11.83 16.97
CA SER A 406 -5.93 -11.06 17.88
C SER A 406 -4.96 -10.17 17.10
N ASN A 407 -4.89 -8.90 17.51
CA ASN A 407 -3.63 -8.16 17.43
C ASN A 407 -2.53 -9.08 17.95
N ALA A 408 -1.43 -9.24 17.21
CA ALA A 408 -0.24 -9.84 17.77
C ALA A 408 0.04 -9.14 19.13
N PRO A 409 0.29 -9.89 20.22
CA PRO A 409 0.68 -9.26 21.48
C PRO A 409 1.85 -8.30 21.19
N ALA A 410 1.85 -7.12 21.81
CA ALA A 410 2.99 -6.21 21.76
C ALA A 410 4.25 -7.06 22.00
N LEU A 411 5.13 -7.14 21.01
CA LEU A 411 6.18 -8.15 21.02
C LEU A 411 7.00 -8.00 22.29
N ALA A 412 7.15 -9.10 23.04
CA ALA A 412 7.92 -9.12 24.27
C ALA A 412 9.31 -8.53 23.97
N LYS A 413 9.61 -7.37 24.56
CA LYS A 413 10.87 -6.65 24.34
C LYS A 413 12.05 -7.57 24.61
N ARG A 414 13.10 -7.46 23.79
CA ARG A 414 14.30 -8.26 23.98
C ARG A 414 15.00 -7.78 25.26
N VAL A 415 15.12 -8.67 26.24
CA VAL A 415 15.81 -8.37 27.50
C VAL A 415 17.27 -8.76 27.34
N THR A 416 18.16 -7.77 27.22
CA THR A 416 19.61 -7.97 27.21
C THR A 416 20.27 -7.12 28.27
N SER A 417 21.39 -7.59 28.82
CA SER A 417 22.15 -6.85 29.83
C SER A 417 22.79 -5.59 29.22
N LYS A 418 22.91 -4.50 30.00
CA LYS A 418 23.59 -3.27 29.55
C LYS A 418 25.06 -3.52 29.16
N ILE A 419 25.71 -4.47 29.83
CA ILE A 419 27.09 -4.87 29.52
C ILE A 419 27.15 -5.49 28.12
N PHE A 420 26.21 -6.38 27.80
CA PHE A 420 26.09 -6.95 26.47
C PHE A 420 25.83 -5.90 25.41
N GLN A 421 24.88 -4.98 25.64
CA GLN A 421 24.54 -3.92 24.67
C GLN A 421 25.75 -3.05 24.33
N ARG A 422 26.57 -2.68 25.33
CA ARG A 422 27.83 -1.95 25.11
C ARG A 422 28.85 -2.74 24.31
N ARG A 423 29.02 -4.04 24.62
CA ARG A 423 29.90 -4.94 23.86
C ARG A 423 29.44 -5.07 22.42
N MET A 424 28.14 -5.29 22.23
CA MET A 424 27.50 -5.44 20.92
C MET A 424 27.69 -4.19 20.07
N ARG A 425 27.45 -3.00 20.63
CA ARG A 425 27.69 -1.73 19.94
C ARG A 425 29.13 -1.59 19.44
N LYS A 426 30.11 -2.05 20.23
CA LYS A 426 31.53 -2.06 19.84
C LYS A 426 31.84 -3.09 18.74
N ASP A 427 31.20 -4.26 18.76
CA ASP A 427 31.38 -5.33 17.76
C ASP A 427 30.73 -4.99 16.40
N LEU A 428 29.59 -4.27 16.45
CA LEU A 428 28.86 -3.83 15.27
C LEU A 428 29.63 -2.76 14.48
N GLY A 429 30.36 -1.88 15.15
CA GLY A 429 31.19 -0.85 14.52
C GLY A 429 30.44 0.47 14.27
N ASN A 430 30.73 1.16 13.16
CA ASN A 430 30.15 2.47 12.90
C ASN A 430 28.80 2.35 12.19
N PHE A 431 27.94 3.36 12.37
CA PHE A 431 26.64 3.43 11.73
C PHE A 431 26.53 4.71 10.91
N HIS A 432 26.20 4.55 9.65
CA HIS A 432 25.95 5.60 8.67
C HIS A 432 24.48 5.59 8.27
N ALA A 433 23.94 6.75 7.93
CA ALA A 433 22.62 6.82 7.33
C ALA A 433 22.57 7.86 6.21
N VAL A 434 21.89 7.50 5.12
CA VAL A 434 21.50 8.43 4.06
C VAL A 434 19.98 8.49 4.04
N VAL A 435 19.46 9.69 4.23
CA VAL A 435 18.02 9.93 4.36
C VAL A 435 17.59 10.90 3.27
N ILE A 436 16.78 10.41 2.34
CA ILE A 436 16.35 11.13 1.14
C ILE A 436 14.85 11.43 1.27
N GLY A 437 14.47 12.67 1.04
CA GLY A 437 13.08 13.12 1.04
C GLY A 437 12.78 14.05 -0.13
N ASN A 438 11.92 13.62 -1.04
CA ASN A 438 11.63 14.34 -2.28
C ASN A 438 10.19 14.87 -2.31
N ASN A 439 10.03 16.20 -2.24
CA ASN A 439 8.74 16.89 -2.28
C ASN A 439 8.49 17.57 -3.62
N ALA A 440 9.49 18.29 -4.15
CA ALA A 440 9.31 19.26 -5.22
C ALA A 440 9.69 18.68 -6.58
N TYR A 441 8.76 18.02 -7.26
CA TYR A 441 8.95 17.47 -8.60
C TYR A 441 8.61 18.51 -9.67
N SER A 442 9.40 18.56 -10.75
CA SER A 442 9.28 19.59 -11.80
C SER A 442 8.66 19.09 -13.11
N ASN A 443 8.66 17.77 -13.39
CA ASN A 443 8.37 17.21 -14.71
C ASN A 443 7.17 16.24 -14.71
N GLY A 444 6.01 16.70 -14.24
CA GLY A 444 4.73 15.99 -14.37
C GLY A 444 4.31 15.10 -13.18
N PHE A 445 5.20 14.84 -12.22
CA PHE A 445 4.83 14.21 -10.96
C PHE A 445 4.22 15.23 -9.99
N ALA A 446 3.19 14.82 -9.26
CA ALA A 446 2.57 15.68 -8.24
C ALA A 446 3.56 15.98 -7.10
N PRO A 447 3.61 17.20 -6.55
CA PRO A 447 4.43 17.48 -5.38
C PRO A 447 3.91 16.70 -4.17
N LEU A 448 4.83 16.30 -3.29
CA LEU A 448 4.52 15.69 -1.99
C LEU A 448 4.70 16.71 -0.88
N ASN A 449 3.96 16.55 0.22
CA ASN A 449 3.99 17.51 1.32
C ASN A 449 4.89 17.07 2.47
N THR A 450 4.97 15.77 2.75
CA THR A 450 5.55 15.23 4.00
C THR A 450 6.97 14.66 3.84
N ALA A 451 7.34 14.14 2.66
CA ALA A 451 8.58 13.37 2.47
C ALA A 451 9.88 14.10 2.90
N ALA A 452 10.02 15.40 2.59
CA ALA A 452 11.18 16.18 3.01
C ALA A 452 11.23 16.42 4.53
N ASN A 453 10.07 16.53 5.20
CA ASN A 453 9.96 16.66 6.64
C ASN A 453 10.24 15.32 7.34
N ASP A 454 9.72 14.22 6.79
CA ASP A 454 10.00 12.86 7.23
C ASP A 454 11.50 12.57 7.23
N ALA A 455 12.17 12.93 6.13
CA ALA A 455 13.62 12.78 6.02
C ALA A 455 14.40 13.59 7.07
N GLN A 456 13.97 14.80 7.39
CA GLN A 456 14.63 15.61 8.41
C GLN A 456 14.47 15.01 9.82
N GLU A 457 13.25 14.64 10.20
CA GLU A 457 12.99 14.12 11.55
C GLU A 457 13.58 12.71 11.74
N VAL A 458 13.51 11.84 10.74
CA VAL A 458 14.18 10.52 10.78
C VAL A 458 15.69 10.72 10.93
N GLY A 459 16.28 11.59 10.11
CA GLY A 459 17.71 11.87 10.19
C GLY A 459 18.14 12.45 11.54
N LYS A 460 17.32 13.30 12.13
CA LYS A 460 17.53 13.86 13.47
C LYS A 460 17.50 12.79 14.55
N VAL A 461 16.49 11.91 14.58
CA VAL A 461 16.39 10.82 15.56
C VAL A 461 17.56 9.85 15.45
N LEU A 462 17.94 9.46 14.24
CA LEU A 462 19.09 8.57 14.01
C LEU A 462 20.41 9.21 14.50
N ARG A 463 20.58 10.51 14.28
CA ARG A 463 21.77 11.25 14.75
C ARG A 463 21.80 11.40 16.28
N THR A 464 20.70 11.85 16.90
CA THR A 464 20.67 12.21 18.32
C THR A 464 20.57 10.98 19.23
N ARG A 465 19.61 10.09 18.94
CA ARG A 465 19.29 8.95 19.81
C ARG A 465 20.16 7.74 19.53
N TYR A 466 20.48 7.48 18.27
CA TYR A 466 21.25 6.30 17.86
C TYR A 466 22.73 6.61 17.60
N GLY A 467 23.10 7.88 17.42
CA GLY A 467 24.49 8.30 17.22
C GLY A 467 25.04 7.97 15.83
N TYR A 468 24.18 7.91 14.81
CA TYR A 468 24.58 7.58 13.44
C TYR A 468 25.22 8.80 12.75
N GLN A 469 26.09 8.53 11.77
CA GLN A 469 26.62 9.54 10.84
C GLN A 469 25.59 9.75 9.72
N VAL A 470 24.75 10.78 9.87
CA VAL A 470 23.59 11.00 9.00
C VAL A 470 23.83 12.09 7.97
N THR A 471 23.66 11.76 6.69
CA THR A 471 23.50 12.70 5.57
C THR A 471 22.02 12.77 5.17
N VAL A 472 21.43 13.97 5.22
CA VAL A 472 20.06 14.20 4.75
C VAL A 472 20.11 14.92 3.41
N ILE A 473 19.41 14.40 2.41
CA ILE A 473 19.30 15.00 1.07
C ILE A 473 17.82 15.28 0.81
N GLN A 474 17.48 16.55 0.62
CA GLN A 474 16.12 16.96 0.30
C GLN A 474 16.02 17.31 -1.17
N ASN A 475 14.93 16.88 -1.82
CA ASN A 475 14.69 17.10 -3.24
C ASN A 475 15.91 16.66 -4.10
N ALA A 476 16.32 15.41 -3.90
CA ALA A 476 17.49 14.84 -4.55
C ALA A 476 17.26 14.65 -6.06
N THR A 477 18.22 15.11 -6.85
CA THR A 477 18.29 14.80 -8.29
C THR A 477 18.82 13.39 -8.53
N LYS A 478 18.67 12.86 -9.75
CA LYS A 478 19.25 11.56 -10.13
C LYS A 478 20.75 11.51 -9.84
N LEU A 479 21.46 12.59 -10.16
CA LEU A 479 22.90 12.71 -9.93
C LEU A 479 23.22 12.68 -8.43
N ASP A 480 22.47 13.38 -7.58
CA ASP A 480 22.72 13.41 -6.14
C ASP A 480 22.56 12.01 -5.53
N MET A 481 21.50 11.30 -5.92
CA MET A 481 21.22 9.95 -5.44
C MET A 481 22.33 8.97 -5.85
N VAL A 482 22.66 8.92 -7.15
CA VAL A 482 23.67 7.99 -7.69
C VAL A 482 25.07 8.32 -7.17
N SER A 483 25.43 9.61 -7.10
CA SER A 483 26.73 10.03 -6.57
C SER A 483 26.89 9.63 -5.10
N LYS A 484 25.84 9.80 -4.29
CA LYS A 484 25.91 9.43 -2.88
C LYS A 484 26.02 7.92 -2.69
N LEU A 485 25.28 7.12 -3.47
CA LEU A 485 25.39 5.66 -3.43
C LEU A 485 26.78 5.18 -3.88
N SER A 486 27.33 5.80 -4.92
CA SER A 486 28.69 5.54 -5.39
C SER A 486 29.72 5.84 -4.31
N GLU A 487 29.67 7.01 -3.68
CA GLU A 487 30.55 7.40 -2.57
C GLU A 487 30.53 6.35 -1.45
N LEU A 488 29.34 5.99 -0.98
CA LEU A 488 29.15 4.98 0.07
C LEU A 488 29.70 3.61 -0.32
N SER A 489 29.53 3.20 -1.58
CA SER A 489 30.04 1.91 -2.06
C SER A 489 31.56 1.82 -2.02
N THR A 490 32.25 2.96 -2.08
CA THR A 490 33.71 3.04 -2.04
C THR A 490 34.29 3.33 -0.65
N GLU A 491 33.54 4.04 0.20
CA GLU A 491 34.05 4.50 1.50
C GLU A 491 33.74 3.54 2.67
N LEU A 492 32.61 2.84 2.61
CA LEU A 492 32.17 1.97 3.71
C LEU A 492 33.00 0.69 3.78
N LYS A 493 33.39 0.31 5.00
CA LYS A 493 34.22 -0.85 5.32
C LYS A 493 33.39 -2.00 5.89
N ALA A 494 34.02 -3.16 6.03
CA ALA A 494 33.40 -4.37 6.59
C ALA A 494 32.93 -4.26 8.05
N ASP A 495 33.33 -3.23 8.79
CA ASP A 495 32.85 -2.92 10.15
C ASP A 495 31.82 -1.77 10.19
N ASP A 496 31.45 -1.21 9.04
CA ASP A 496 30.44 -0.17 8.95
C ASP A 496 29.04 -0.76 8.68
N ASN A 497 28.02 -0.02 9.10
CA ASN A 497 26.61 -0.35 8.92
C ASN A 497 25.92 0.84 8.25
N LEU A 498 24.99 0.58 7.34
CA LEU A 498 24.30 1.61 6.56
C LEU A 498 22.79 1.49 6.65
N LEU A 499 22.12 2.60 6.93
CA LEU A 499 20.68 2.74 6.77
C LEU A 499 20.40 3.72 5.61
N ILE A 500 19.66 3.27 4.59
CA ILE A 500 19.17 4.12 3.52
C ILE A 500 17.68 4.33 3.74
N TYR A 501 17.23 5.55 3.98
CA TYR A 501 15.81 5.89 4.06
C TYR A 501 15.44 6.72 2.83
N TYR A 502 14.39 6.33 2.13
CA TYR A 502 13.86 7.06 0.98
C TYR A 502 12.37 7.33 1.20
N ALA A 503 11.98 8.60 1.15
CA ALA A 503 10.59 9.03 1.06
C ALA A 503 10.39 9.83 -0.23
N GLY A 504 9.41 9.42 -1.04
CA GLY A 504 9.16 10.02 -2.34
C GLY A 504 8.26 9.18 -3.23
N HIS A 505 8.12 9.60 -4.49
CA HIS A 505 7.39 8.84 -5.48
C HIS A 505 8.10 7.54 -5.84
N GLY A 506 7.32 6.47 -5.95
CA GLY A 506 7.76 5.21 -6.49
C GLY A 506 6.89 4.82 -7.67
N GLN A 507 7.49 4.30 -8.72
CA GLN A 507 6.78 3.84 -9.93
C GLN A 507 7.14 2.38 -10.22
N ILE A 508 6.19 1.67 -10.82
CA ILE A 508 6.40 0.35 -11.39
C ILE A 508 6.18 0.44 -12.91
N ASP A 509 7.04 -0.21 -13.69
CA ASP A 509 6.81 -0.37 -15.13
C ASP A 509 5.93 -1.59 -15.45
N ALA A 510 5.57 -1.76 -16.72
CA ALA A 510 4.77 -2.90 -17.18
C ALA A 510 5.46 -4.27 -16.99
N LYS A 511 6.77 -4.29 -16.69
CA LYS A 511 7.58 -5.50 -16.44
C LYS A 511 7.83 -5.75 -14.95
N ASN A 512 7.09 -5.06 -14.06
CA ASN A 512 7.24 -5.12 -12.62
C ASN A 512 8.61 -4.66 -12.09
N LYS A 513 9.33 -3.81 -12.82
CA LYS A 513 10.54 -3.14 -12.32
C LYS A 513 10.17 -1.91 -11.52
N GLY A 514 10.80 -1.75 -10.37
CA GLY A 514 10.56 -0.65 -9.45
C GLY A 514 11.54 0.48 -9.64
N TYR A 515 11.06 1.70 -9.47
CA TYR A 515 11.84 2.91 -9.64
C TYR A 515 11.62 3.88 -8.47
N TRP A 516 12.69 4.48 -7.99
CA TRP A 516 12.64 5.68 -7.16
C TRP A 516 12.70 6.90 -8.07
N ILE A 517 11.82 7.86 -7.83
CA ILE A 517 11.68 9.04 -8.68
C ILE A 517 12.49 10.19 -8.05
N PRO A 518 13.53 10.69 -8.73
CA PRO A 518 14.22 11.90 -8.31
C PRO A 518 13.40 13.15 -8.70
N VAL A 519 13.73 14.31 -8.12
CA VAL A 519 12.93 15.52 -8.38
C VAL A 519 13.02 16.05 -9.81
N ASP A 520 14.11 15.73 -10.51
CA ASP A 520 14.33 15.98 -11.93
C ASP A 520 13.76 14.87 -12.84
N GLY A 521 13.15 13.83 -12.26
CA GLY A 521 12.50 12.74 -12.98
C GLY A 521 11.25 13.20 -13.74
N SER A 522 11.09 12.74 -14.98
CA SER A 522 9.98 13.06 -15.89
C SER A 522 9.03 11.88 -16.06
N VAL A 523 7.73 12.13 -16.06
CA VAL A 523 6.70 11.07 -16.24
C VAL A 523 6.85 10.39 -17.61
N ASP A 524 7.26 11.14 -18.64
CA ASP A 524 7.36 10.66 -20.02
C ASP A 524 8.73 10.02 -20.34
N ASP A 525 9.69 10.11 -19.42
CA ASP A 525 11.04 9.59 -19.61
C ASP A 525 11.46 8.70 -18.42
N PRO A 526 11.17 7.38 -18.47
CA PRO A 526 11.61 6.44 -17.46
C PRO A 526 13.14 6.36 -17.28
N SER A 527 13.93 6.79 -18.27
CA SER A 527 15.40 6.82 -18.14
C SER A 527 15.88 7.86 -17.13
N SER A 528 15.07 8.88 -16.85
CA SER A 528 15.34 9.89 -15.82
C SER A 528 15.15 9.37 -14.39
N TRP A 529 14.59 8.17 -14.21
CA TRP A 529 14.35 7.58 -12.89
C TRP A 529 15.53 6.73 -12.40
N VAL A 530 15.52 6.35 -11.12
CA VAL A 530 16.54 5.46 -10.54
C VAL A 530 15.92 4.08 -10.34
N SER A 531 16.38 3.07 -11.10
CA SER A 531 15.87 1.73 -10.93
C SER A 531 16.31 1.10 -9.60
N THR A 532 15.44 0.28 -9.03
CA THR A 532 15.74 -0.51 -7.84
C THR A 532 16.85 -1.54 -8.07
N GLU A 533 17.05 -1.98 -9.31
CA GLU A 533 18.18 -2.83 -9.73
C GLU A 533 19.52 -2.11 -9.52
N ILE A 534 19.63 -0.86 -9.97
CA ILE A 534 20.83 -0.03 -9.77
C ILE A 534 21.12 0.14 -8.27
N ILE A 535 20.10 0.43 -7.46
CA ILE A 535 20.24 0.57 -6.01
C ILE A 535 20.77 -0.73 -5.39
N ASN A 536 20.22 -1.87 -5.82
CA ASN A 536 20.68 -3.18 -5.36
C ASN A 536 22.12 -3.48 -5.78
N ASP A 537 22.55 -3.10 -6.98
CA ASP A 537 23.94 -3.28 -7.42
C ASP A 537 24.92 -2.47 -6.57
N PHE A 538 24.58 -1.22 -6.23
CA PHE A 538 25.36 -0.43 -5.27
C PHE A 538 25.45 -1.13 -3.92
N ILE A 539 24.32 -1.56 -3.36
CA ILE A 539 24.26 -2.24 -2.06
C ILE A 539 25.03 -3.57 -2.05
N GLY A 540 24.97 -4.31 -3.14
CA GLY A 540 25.70 -5.57 -3.34
C GLY A 540 27.22 -5.37 -3.45
N ALA A 541 27.65 -4.23 -4.00
CA ALA A 541 29.07 -3.87 -4.08
C ALA A 541 29.65 -3.35 -2.75
N MET A 542 28.83 -2.83 -1.83
CA MET A 542 29.33 -2.26 -0.55
C MET A 542 29.94 -3.34 0.36
N GLU A 543 31.09 -3.02 0.98
CA GLU A 543 31.69 -3.90 1.99
C GLU A 543 30.95 -3.91 3.32
N ALA A 544 30.13 -2.89 3.59
CA ALA A 544 29.36 -2.70 4.83
C ALA A 544 28.76 -4.00 5.39
N LYS A 545 28.87 -4.21 6.71
CA LYS A 545 28.39 -5.42 7.38
C LYS A 545 26.89 -5.56 7.27
N HIS A 546 26.16 -4.54 7.70
CA HIS A 546 24.71 -4.52 7.68
C HIS A 546 24.19 -3.34 6.87
N VAL A 547 23.28 -3.61 5.94
CA VAL A 547 22.56 -2.59 5.17
C VAL A 547 21.06 -2.79 5.35
N LEU A 548 20.37 -1.73 5.75
CA LEU A 548 18.91 -1.66 5.80
C LEU A 548 18.43 -0.56 4.86
N VAL A 549 17.59 -0.93 3.90
CA VAL A 549 16.84 0.02 3.07
C VAL A 549 15.45 0.19 3.64
N ILE A 550 15.02 1.43 3.83
CA ILE A 550 13.67 1.79 4.24
C ILE A 550 13.05 2.59 3.11
N ALA A 551 12.06 2.01 2.45
CA ALA A 551 11.41 2.60 1.29
C ALA A 551 9.99 3.04 1.66
N ASP A 552 9.83 4.33 1.91
CA ASP A 552 8.56 5.01 2.12
C ASP A 552 8.03 5.59 0.80
N SER A 553 7.67 4.70 -0.11
CA SER A 553 7.19 5.04 -1.45
C SER A 553 6.19 4.01 -1.97
N CYS A 554 5.40 4.41 -2.96
CA CYS A 554 4.52 3.51 -3.70
C CYS A 554 5.32 2.37 -4.34
N TYR A 555 4.73 1.18 -4.37
CA TYR A 555 5.35 -0.02 -4.98
C TYR A 555 6.72 -0.41 -4.39
N SER A 556 7.03 0.05 -3.17
CA SER A 556 8.29 -0.25 -2.47
C SER A 556 8.54 -1.76 -2.28
N GLY A 557 7.49 -2.59 -2.31
CA GLY A 557 7.57 -4.05 -2.27
C GLY A 557 8.41 -4.71 -3.37
N ILE A 558 8.77 -4.01 -4.44
CA ILE A 558 9.63 -4.57 -5.51
C ILE A 558 11.06 -4.83 -5.03
N LEU A 559 11.52 -4.09 -4.02
CA LEU A 559 12.82 -4.32 -3.38
C LEU A 559 12.83 -5.61 -2.55
N SER A 560 11.65 -6.14 -2.19
CA SER A 560 11.51 -7.31 -1.36
C SER A 560 11.98 -8.58 -2.06
N GLY A 561 12.88 -9.30 -1.41
CA GLY A 561 13.37 -10.61 -1.82
C GLY A 561 12.80 -11.72 -0.93
N SER A 562 13.65 -12.68 -0.56
CA SER A 562 13.25 -13.81 0.27
C SER A 562 12.84 -13.39 1.68
N ALA A 563 11.90 -14.13 2.27
CA ALA A 563 11.54 -13.95 3.68
C ALA A 563 12.78 -14.16 4.58
N ILE A 564 12.93 -13.31 5.58
CA ILE A 564 13.96 -13.46 6.62
C ILE A 564 13.39 -14.33 7.73
N ARG A 565 14.22 -15.22 8.28
CA ARG A 565 13.87 -15.98 9.48
C ARG A 565 14.11 -15.09 10.70
N PRO A 566 13.08 -14.75 11.49
CA PRO A 566 13.26 -13.91 12.67
C PRO A 566 14.14 -14.60 13.72
N ILE A 567 14.96 -13.81 14.41
CA ILE A 567 15.71 -14.31 15.56
C ILE A 567 14.73 -14.63 16.71
N PRO A 568 14.77 -15.85 17.29
CA PRO A 568 13.89 -16.24 18.39
C PRO A 568 13.92 -15.28 19.57
N ALA A 569 12.79 -15.14 20.25
CA ALA A 569 12.65 -14.13 21.29
C ALA A 569 13.52 -14.41 22.53
N ASP A 570 13.74 -15.68 22.79
CA ASP A 570 14.55 -16.28 23.85
C ASP A 570 16.01 -16.54 23.43
N ALA A 571 16.42 -16.12 22.23
CA ALA A 571 17.80 -16.29 21.76
C ALA A 571 18.81 -15.70 22.76
N ALA A 572 19.85 -16.49 23.07
CA ALA A 572 20.86 -16.09 24.04
C ALA A 572 21.71 -14.93 23.50
N GLU A 573 22.29 -14.14 24.42
CA GLU A 573 23.20 -13.03 24.08
C GLU A 573 24.36 -13.48 23.17
N GLN A 574 24.87 -14.70 23.36
CA GLN A 574 25.97 -15.24 22.55
C GLN A 574 25.53 -15.53 21.10
N ASP A 575 24.30 -16.01 20.91
CA ASP A 575 23.74 -16.28 19.58
C ASP A 575 23.52 -14.98 18.82
N LEU A 576 23.01 -13.95 19.51
CA LEU A 576 22.85 -12.61 18.93
C LEU A 576 24.18 -12.03 18.44
N LEU A 577 25.24 -12.17 19.24
CA LEU A 577 26.58 -11.70 18.88
C LEU A 577 27.17 -12.50 17.71
N PHE A 578 26.86 -13.80 17.60
CA PHE A 578 27.29 -14.61 16.47
C PHE A 578 26.58 -14.17 15.19
N VAL A 579 25.25 -14.02 15.24
CA VAL A 579 24.44 -13.61 14.08
C VAL A 579 24.85 -12.22 13.59
N SER A 580 25.16 -11.28 14.48
CA SER A 580 25.56 -9.91 14.11
C SER A 580 26.91 -9.77 13.43
N ARG A 581 27.66 -10.86 13.26
CA ARG A 581 28.96 -10.85 12.57
C ARG A 581 28.84 -11.22 11.09
N VAL A 582 27.68 -11.71 10.68
CA VAL A 582 27.39 -12.16 9.32
C VAL A 582 26.71 -11.04 8.54
N LYS A 583 26.82 -11.01 7.20
CA LYS A 583 26.26 -9.89 6.43
C LYS A 583 24.73 -9.85 6.48
N ALA A 584 24.19 -8.65 6.66
CA ALA A 584 22.77 -8.37 6.58
C ALA A 584 22.50 -7.42 5.40
N ARG A 585 21.54 -7.80 4.56
CA ARG A 585 20.98 -6.96 3.49
C ARG A 585 19.47 -7.06 3.55
N THR A 586 18.83 -6.05 4.11
CA THR A 586 17.41 -6.12 4.49
C THR A 586 16.67 -4.89 3.99
N VAL A 587 15.37 -5.03 3.75
CA VAL A 587 14.50 -3.94 3.34
C VAL A 587 13.24 -3.91 4.19
N LEU A 588 12.84 -2.71 4.59
CA LEU A 588 11.57 -2.38 5.20
C LEU A 588 10.80 -1.48 4.22
N THR A 589 9.64 -1.93 3.76
CA THR A 589 8.83 -1.18 2.80
C THR A 589 7.59 -0.63 3.49
N SER A 590 7.15 0.57 3.10
CA SER A 590 5.91 1.14 3.64
C SER A 590 4.65 0.44 3.16
N GLY A 591 4.73 -0.29 2.04
CA GLY A 591 3.66 -1.13 1.52
C GLY A 591 4.17 -2.24 0.62
N GLY A 592 3.25 -3.02 0.05
CA GLY A 592 3.53 -3.96 -1.04
C GLY A 592 3.59 -3.27 -2.40
N LEU A 593 2.94 -3.85 -3.40
CA LEU A 593 2.78 -3.27 -4.74
C LEU A 593 1.55 -2.34 -4.82
N GLN A 594 1.30 -1.56 -3.77
CA GLN A 594 0.13 -0.71 -3.65
C GLN A 594 0.53 0.76 -3.43
N PRO A 595 -0.34 1.73 -3.81
CA PRO A 595 -0.16 3.13 -3.46
C PRO A 595 -0.16 3.32 -1.94
N VAL A 596 0.59 4.30 -1.45
CA VAL A 596 0.67 4.66 -0.03
C VAL A 596 0.16 6.08 0.20
N LEU A 597 -0.35 6.36 1.39
CA LEU A 597 -0.87 7.68 1.77
C LEU A 597 0.28 8.65 2.07
N ASP A 598 0.27 9.81 1.41
CA ASP A 598 1.23 10.91 1.65
C ASP A 598 0.93 11.67 2.96
N GLU A 599 -0.33 11.72 3.39
CA GLU A 599 -0.78 12.43 4.58
C GLU A 599 -1.59 11.53 5.52
N GLY A 600 -1.34 11.65 6.83
CA GLY A 600 -2.07 10.86 7.84
C GLY A 600 -1.54 10.91 9.28
N GLY A 601 -0.43 11.61 9.55
CA GLY A 601 0.03 11.81 10.93
C GLY A 601 0.76 13.13 11.14
N ASN A 602 0.14 14.14 11.75
CA ASN A 602 0.79 15.35 12.30
C ASN A 602 1.97 15.95 11.47
N GLY A 603 1.85 16.05 10.15
CA GLY A 603 2.92 16.57 9.27
C GLY A 603 3.90 15.54 8.71
N HIS A 604 3.61 14.25 8.88
CA HIS A 604 4.38 13.09 8.44
C HIS A 604 3.48 12.10 7.68
N SER A 605 4.11 11.26 6.84
CA SER A 605 3.41 10.10 6.24
C SER A 605 2.94 9.13 7.33
N VAL A 606 1.95 8.27 7.03
CA VAL A 606 1.45 7.25 7.98
C VAL A 606 2.59 6.33 8.42
N PHE A 607 3.45 5.95 7.48
CA PHE A 607 4.59 5.09 7.72
C PHE A 607 5.70 5.80 8.48
N ALA A 608 6.12 6.99 8.05
CA ALA A 608 7.17 7.76 8.70
C ALA A 608 6.82 8.05 10.17
N GLN A 609 5.58 8.43 10.46
CA GLN A 609 5.15 8.64 11.84
C GLN A 609 5.19 7.35 12.66
N ALA A 610 4.80 6.20 12.10
CA ALA A 610 4.89 4.91 12.78
C ALA A 610 6.35 4.50 13.05
N PHE A 611 7.23 4.69 12.06
CA PHE A 611 8.65 4.43 12.15
C PHE A 611 9.33 5.32 13.21
N LEU A 612 9.07 6.63 13.19
CA LEU A 612 9.54 7.56 14.20
C LEU A 612 9.04 7.20 15.60
N THR A 613 7.79 6.74 15.72
CA THR A 613 7.22 6.31 17.00
C THR A 613 7.97 5.09 17.54
N ALA A 614 8.18 4.06 16.70
CA ALA A 614 8.92 2.86 17.07
C ALA A 614 10.36 3.18 17.47
N LEU A 615 11.07 4.01 16.70
CA LEU A 615 12.42 4.46 17.04
C LEU A 615 12.50 5.24 18.36
N ASN A 616 11.49 6.05 18.66
CA ASN A 616 11.44 6.86 19.88
C ASN A 616 10.96 6.10 21.12
N GLN A 617 10.29 4.96 20.96
CA GLN A 617 9.88 4.10 22.07
C GLN A 617 10.94 3.03 22.39
N ASN A 618 11.89 2.81 21.49
CA ASN A 618 12.97 1.85 21.68
C ASN A 618 14.02 2.35 22.70
N ASP A 619 14.17 1.60 23.78
CA ASP A 619 15.05 1.84 24.92
C ASP A 619 16.18 0.79 25.05
N THR A 620 16.24 -0.20 24.16
CA THR A 620 17.21 -1.30 24.22
C THR A 620 17.67 -1.73 22.82
N LEU A 621 18.45 -2.80 22.76
CA LEU A 621 18.81 -3.46 21.51
C LEU A 621 17.57 -4.09 20.88
N VAL A 622 17.29 -3.70 19.64
CA VAL A 622 16.19 -4.23 18.83
C VAL A 622 16.70 -4.59 17.44
N GLU A 623 16.28 -5.74 16.94
CA GLU A 623 16.56 -6.17 15.57
C GLU A 623 15.53 -5.61 14.59
N GLY A 624 15.94 -5.50 13.32
CA GLY A 624 15.13 -4.90 12.26
C GLY A 624 13.76 -5.55 12.11
N TYR A 625 13.66 -6.88 12.27
CA TYR A 625 12.37 -7.58 12.19
C TYR A 625 11.40 -7.16 13.30
N ARG A 626 11.89 -6.98 14.53
CA ARG A 626 11.05 -6.57 15.65
C ARG A 626 10.62 -5.11 15.52
N LEU A 627 11.54 -4.23 15.11
CA LEU A 627 11.19 -2.84 14.81
C LEU A 627 10.12 -2.78 13.70
N TYR A 628 10.26 -3.62 12.66
CA TYR A 628 9.26 -3.76 11.62
C TYR A 628 7.89 -4.14 12.18
N GLN A 629 7.79 -5.09 13.10
CA GLN A 629 6.50 -5.51 13.65
C GLN A 629 5.79 -4.39 14.40
N ASP A 630 6.53 -3.59 15.19
CA ASP A 630 5.99 -2.41 15.87
C ASP A 630 5.47 -1.39 14.85
N VAL A 631 6.24 -1.15 13.77
CA VAL A 631 5.85 -0.24 12.68
C VAL A 631 4.61 -0.76 11.95
N ALA A 632 4.60 -2.04 11.58
CA ALA A 632 3.50 -2.66 10.85
C ALA A 632 2.19 -2.57 11.64
N GLN A 633 2.23 -2.86 12.94
CA GLN A 633 1.07 -2.73 13.81
C GLN A 633 0.53 -1.28 13.82
N LEU A 634 1.40 -0.29 13.97
CA LEU A 634 1.02 1.13 14.00
C LEU A 634 0.47 1.62 12.64
N VAL A 635 1.08 1.18 11.53
CA VAL A 635 0.63 1.52 10.17
C VAL A 635 -0.72 0.88 9.88
N THR A 636 -0.91 -0.40 10.17
CA THR A 636 -2.18 -1.09 9.96
C THR A 636 -3.31 -0.45 10.77
N GLN A 637 -3.09 -0.11 12.04
CA GLN A 637 -4.09 0.55 12.87
C GLN A 637 -4.53 1.91 12.30
N ARG A 638 -3.58 2.74 11.83
CA ARG A 638 -3.90 4.07 11.30
C ARG A 638 -4.49 4.04 9.90
N SER A 639 -3.96 3.19 9.03
CA SER A 639 -4.43 3.04 7.65
C SER A 639 -5.87 2.53 7.57
N MET A 640 -6.29 1.66 8.50
CA MET A 640 -7.69 1.23 8.65
C MET A 640 -8.64 2.39 9.01
N VAL A 641 -8.23 3.30 9.89
CA VAL A 641 -9.04 4.48 10.28
C VAL A 641 -9.18 5.45 9.09
N LEU A 642 -8.16 5.54 8.24
CA LEU A 642 -8.13 6.41 7.07
C LEU A 642 -8.79 5.80 5.82
N GLY A 643 -9.29 4.56 5.90
CA GLY A 643 -10.03 3.90 4.81
C GLY A 643 -9.19 3.40 3.64
N LEU A 644 -7.85 3.40 3.77
CA LEU A 644 -6.91 2.89 2.76
C LEU A 644 -5.93 1.93 3.44
N PRO A 645 -6.12 0.61 3.36
CA PRO A 645 -5.29 -0.34 4.09
C PRO A 645 -3.84 -0.32 3.57
N GLN A 646 -2.89 -0.18 4.49
CA GLN A 646 -1.46 -0.19 4.20
C GLN A 646 -0.78 -1.29 5.04
N THR A 647 0.00 -2.16 4.39
CA THR A 647 0.68 -3.28 5.04
C THR A 647 2.18 -3.24 4.72
N PRO A 648 3.02 -2.81 5.68
CA PRO A 648 4.47 -2.84 5.53
C PRO A 648 5.03 -4.26 5.36
N GLN A 649 6.19 -4.38 4.71
CA GLN A 649 6.90 -5.66 4.56
C GLN A 649 8.34 -5.54 5.03
N TYR A 650 8.89 -6.62 5.61
CA TYR A 650 10.30 -6.74 5.95
C TYR A 650 10.89 -8.03 5.40
N THR A 651 11.88 -7.90 4.52
CA THR A 651 12.46 -9.04 3.78
C THR A 651 13.95 -8.83 3.53
N ALA A 652 14.62 -9.86 3.02
CA ALA A 652 15.97 -9.72 2.50
C ALA A 652 15.92 -8.98 1.16
N LEU A 653 16.89 -8.12 0.87
CA LEU A 653 16.97 -7.47 -0.43
C LEU A 653 17.25 -8.50 -1.54
N LYS A 654 16.64 -8.28 -2.71
CA LYS A 654 16.75 -9.18 -3.87
C LYS A 654 18.16 -9.15 -4.49
N HIS A 655 18.79 -10.32 -4.60
CA HIS A 655 20.08 -10.54 -5.29
C HIS A 655 21.32 -9.77 -4.77
N VAL A 656 21.35 -9.38 -3.48
CA VAL A 656 22.47 -8.59 -2.92
C VAL A 656 23.33 -9.30 -1.87
N GLY A 657 23.22 -10.63 -1.75
CA GLY A 657 24.10 -11.42 -0.86
C GLY A 657 23.78 -11.31 0.63
N HIS A 658 22.51 -11.48 1.00
CA HIS A 658 22.10 -11.61 2.40
C HIS A 658 22.56 -12.96 2.98
N GLU A 659 23.23 -12.96 4.14
CA GLU A 659 23.82 -14.17 4.75
C GLU A 659 23.10 -14.65 6.02
N GLY A 660 21.94 -14.05 6.37
CA GLY A 660 21.09 -14.51 7.47
C GLY A 660 21.16 -13.67 8.76
N SER A 661 21.82 -12.51 8.72
CA SER A 661 21.84 -11.55 9.83
C SER A 661 20.72 -10.50 9.72
N GLU A 662 20.54 -9.69 10.75
CA GLU A 662 19.59 -8.58 10.80
C GLU A 662 20.30 -7.23 10.96
N PHE A 663 19.58 -6.14 10.69
CA PHE A 663 20.04 -4.80 11.08
C PHE A 663 19.70 -4.55 12.55
N PHE A 664 20.62 -3.97 13.33
CA PHE A 664 20.44 -3.77 14.77
C PHE A 664 20.34 -2.29 15.12
N PHE A 665 19.33 -1.95 15.92
CA PHE A 665 19.11 -0.63 16.49
C PHE A 665 19.51 -0.62 17.96
N ILE A 666 20.52 0.17 18.31
CA ILE A 666 21.00 0.31 19.69
C ILE A 666 21.02 1.80 20.05
N PRO A 667 20.13 2.27 20.95
CA PRO A 667 20.18 3.63 21.46
C PRO A 667 21.53 3.95 22.12
N LYS A 668 21.96 5.21 22.09
CA LYS A 668 23.22 5.66 22.69
C LYS A 668 23.24 5.49 24.22
N GLU A 669 22.06 5.59 24.83
CA GLU A 669 21.86 5.55 26.28
C GLU A 669 21.63 4.12 26.83
N ALA A 670 21.62 3.12 25.95
CA ALA A 670 21.27 1.73 26.25
C ALA A 670 22.33 0.99 27.10
#